data_AF-A0A1D2II09-F1
#
_entry.id   AF-A0A1D2II09-F1
#
_cell.length_a   1.000
_cell.length_b   1.000
_cell.length_c   1.000
_cell.angle_alpha   90.00
_cell.angle_beta   90.00
_cell.angle_gamma   90.00
#
_symmetry.space_group_name_H-M   'P 1'
#
loop_
_entity.id
_entity.type
_entity.pdbx_description
1 polymer ?
#
loop_
_entity_poly.entity_id
_entity_poly.type
_entity_poly.pdbx_seq_one_letter_code
_entity_poly.pdbx_strand_id
1 'polypeptide(L)'
;MPLSLCRSGRPSRSGRLSRSRRRLTASVRRRRASPRPSGRPLVAKVLMAAVLAGAFVAQAAGALLPDVPLLLAATAVSLAVEGVLYRWQPGMLSLLATSHADVTVRHVLRDLLLVVGLLRLGEHGREQQFGWPVAGLLACYALHCAIQAVSVLVRRTRTLPVLTRNIDASALRLSPAPAAPLRRPGHRLLLLGLPTTAGLATAAVTGEALPAAAGTAVSVALAAAGLGALLVRLLPSRRPAGEQEVLDWFDAWLADYRPTVGLYFSGGVSSAYQANMWLETMSRLEGRPVVILRERFMVARIAATDLPVVCLPKVSTLMRLEHSTLRVLIHPSNSGKTSQVLRIPTIKHAFVNHGESDKLSSCNPYAKAYDEVWVAGPQARERYARAAVGVEDKDVVEIGRPQLDSVRPRSGPPAAGARTTVLYAPTWEGWDGHPGNTSVVAAGENLVRALLADPAVRLLYKPHPLTGSVQPAAGAADRRIRELIRAASRERPAASAQPARSAPELERLTAELDRLTAAGVREGADQVERMLAQSAPPPGRAEAVARATAAWEEAYWASLPVDEHQIVTGVRPALYSCFNAADLLISDVSSVISDFLASGKPYAVANTSGLSEEAFRAGFPTVAAATVLTPDAGGVPALLETVRHPEKDELADARAELKLRLMGPDEPTSQERCNAALRGLYAAALHRGAHGEQAGAQRHPRPRRLTEDLLPGVPGQPGVPGQPGLPGQRRDSGAGAGTGTAADAEGPVTPPSRSGPPV
;
A
#
# COMPACT_ATOMS: atom_id res chain seq x y z
N MET A 1 -9.41 -44.66 54.22
CA MET A 1 -10.53 -44.82 55.17
C MET A 1 -10.55 -43.63 56.11
N PRO A 2 -11.72 -43.14 56.58
CA PRO A 2 -13.09 -43.43 56.14
C PRO A 2 -13.86 -42.15 55.70
N LEU A 3 -14.68 -42.22 54.64
CA LEU A 3 -16.17 -42.35 54.59
C LEU A 3 -16.88 -40.97 54.63
N SER A 4 -17.75 -40.61 53.68
CA SER A 4 -19.08 -41.20 53.39
C SER A 4 -19.53 -40.79 51.96
N LEU A 5 -20.00 -41.64 51.02
CA LEU A 5 -21.32 -42.29 50.87
C LEU A 5 -22.50 -41.30 51.11
N CYS A 6 -23.54 -41.15 50.29
CA CYS A 6 -24.19 -42.04 49.32
C CYS A 6 -25.23 -41.25 48.47
N ARG A 7 -25.57 -41.77 47.26
CA ARG A 7 -26.90 -41.88 46.58
C ARG A 7 -27.86 -40.65 46.54
N SER A 8 -28.71 -40.40 45.54
CA SER A 8 -29.17 -41.03 44.29
C SER A 8 -30.26 -40.09 43.74
N GLY A 9 -30.31 -39.81 42.44
CA GLY A 9 -31.46 -39.09 41.87
C GLY A 9 -31.27 -38.61 40.43
N ARG A 10 -31.81 -39.37 39.49
CA ARG A 10 -32.21 -38.94 38.14
C ARG A 10 -33.67 -39.37 37.95
N PRO A 11 -34.45 -38.85 36.99
CA PRO A 11 -34.15 -37.77 36.01
C PRO A 11 -35.28 -36.73 35.86
N SER A 12 -35.00 -35.57 35.26
CA SER A 12 -36.00 -34.90 34.41
C SER A 12 -35.33 -34.15 33.26
N ARG A 13 -36.04 -34.12 32.13
CA ARG A 13 -35.59 -33.83 30.77
C ARG A 13 -35.53 -32.32 30.47
N SER A 14 -34.70 -32.00 29.47
CA SER A 14 -34.65 -30.79 28.61
C SER A 14 -33.39 -29.94 28.88
N GLY A 15 -32.57 -29.56 27.90
CA GLY A 15 -32.55 -29.81 26.48
C GLY A 15 -31.28 -29.24 25.84
N ARG A 16 -31.02 -29.68 24.61
CA ARG A 16 -30.05 -29.13 23.62
C ARG A 16 -28.57 -29.29 23.94
N LEU A 17 -28.07 -30.44 23.49
CA LEU A 17 -26.68 -30.70 23.12
C LEU A 17 -26.17 -29.68 22.09
N SER A 18 -25.30 -28.78 22.53
CA SER A 18 -24.35 -28.07 21.68
C SER A 18 -23.29 -29.08 21.20
N ARG A 19 -23.42 -29.56 19.97
CA ARG A 19 -22.38 -30.37 19.32
C ARG A 19 -21.16 -29.48 19.06
N SER A 20 -20.09 -29.76 19.80
CA SER A 20 -18.76 -29.20 19.57
C SER A 20 -18.28 -29.58 18.16
N ARG A 21 -18.20 -28.57 17.27
CA ARG A 21 -17.38 -28.70 16.06
C ARG A 21 -15.93 -28.50 16.46
N ARG A 22 -15.20 -29.61 16.64
CA ARG A 22 -13.74 -29.64 16.56
C ARG A 22 -13.31 -28.95 15.27
N ARG A 23 -12.83 -27.72 15.35
CA ARG A 23 -12.09 -27.08 14.26
C ARG A 23 -10.68 -27.67 14.32
N LEU A 24 -10.39 -28.55 13.36
CA LEU A 24 -9.01 -28.90 13.00
C LEU A 24 -8.30 -27.60 12.62
N THR A 25 -7.48 -27.09 13.52
CA THR A 25 -6.57 -25.97 13.30
C THR A 25 -5.47 -26.43 12.35
N ALA A 26 -5.69 -26.24 11.05
CA ALA A 26 -4.63 -26.33 10.06
C ALA A 26 -3.65 -25.18 10.31
N SER A 27 -2.48 -25.50 10.84
CA SER A 27 -1.33 -24.62 10.96
C SER A 27 -1.08 -23.93 9.61
N VAL A 28 -1.30 -22.61 9.54
CA VAL A 28 -0.95 -21.79 8.38
C VAL A 28 0.57 -21.72 8.31
N ARG A 29 1.18 -22.72 7.67
CA ARG A 29 2.59 -22.70 7.29
C ARG A 29 2.72 -21.64 6.21
N ARG A 30 3.03 -20.39 6.60
CA ARG A 30 3.47 -19.34 5.67
C ARG A 30 4.61 -19.94 4.85
N ARG A 31 4.34 -20.21 3.56
CA ARG A 31 5.38 -20.68 2.63
C ARG A 31 6.47 -19.62 2.62
N ARG A 32 7.66 -19.98 3.11
CA ARG A 32 8.91 -19.29 2.79
C ARG A 32 8.94 -19.11 1.28
N ALA A 33 9.00 -17.86 0.82
CA ALA A 33 9.30 -17.57 -0.57
C ALA A 33 10.71 -18.11 -0.82
N SER A 34 10.81 -19.20 -1.57
CA SER A 34 12.09 -19.71 -2.06
C SER A 34 12.73 -18.67 -2.98
N PRO A 35 14.08 -18.57 -2.98
CA PRO A 35 14.78 -17.65 -3.86
C PRO A 35 14.45 -18.01 -5.32
N ARG A 36 13.92 -17.05 -6.07
CA ARG A 36 13.66 -17.21 -7.50
C ARG A 36 15.00 -17.19 -8.25
N PRO A 37 15.34 -18.21 -9.05
CA PRO A 37 16.55 -18.17 -9.87
C PRO A 37 16.42 -17.09 -10.95
N SER A 38 17.24 -16.04 -10.83
CA SER A 38 17.39 -14.97 -11.82
C SER A 38 18.17 -15.52 -13.03
N GLY A 39 17.49 -15.71 -14.17
CA GLY A 39 18.10 -16.12 -15.43
C GLY A 39 17.25 -17.08 -16.28
N ARG A 40 16.29 -17.80 -15.69
CA ARG A 40 15.40 -18.75 -16.40
C ARG A 40 13.97 -18.28 -16.76
N PRO A 41 13.50 -17.04 -16.51
CA PRO A 41 12.08 -16.74 -16.69
C PRO A 41 11.65 -16.65 -18.16
N LEU A 42 12.53 -16.27 -19.08
CA LEU A 42 12.16 -16.15 -20.50
C LEU A 42 12.07 -17.52 -21.17
N VAL A 43 13.05 -18.39 -20.98
CA VAL A 43 13.05 -19.76 -21.52
C VAL A 43 11.83 -20.55 -21.02
N ALA A 44 11.52 -20.47 -19.72
CA ALA A 44 10.35 -21.14 -19.16
C ALA A 44 9.03 -20.60 -19.75
N LYS A 45 8.94 -19.29 -20.01
CA LYS A 45 7.76 -18.68 -20.66
C LYS A 45 7.61 -19.13 -22.11
N VAL A 46 8.70 -19.08 -22.88
CA VAL A 46 8.71 -19.51 -24.29
C VAL A 46 8.37 -20.99 -24.40
N LEU A 47 8.97 -21.85 -23.57
CA LEU A 47 8.65 -23.27 -23.54
C LEU A 47 7.17 -23.51 -23.24
N MET A 48 6.62 -22.82 -22.24
CA MET A 48 5.21 -22.98 -21.86
C MET A 48 4.25 -22.53 -22.98
N ALA A 49 4.58 -21.43 -23.67
CA ALA A 49 3.82 -20.98 -24.84
C ALA A 49 3.93 -21.97 -26.01
N ALA A 50 5.12 -22.53 -26.26
CA ALA A 50 5.34 -23.54 -27.29
C ALA A 50 4.60 -24.84 -26.99
N VAL A 51 4.61 -25.32 -25.73
CA VAL A 51 3.85 -26.50 -25.31
C VAL A 51 2.35 -26.26 -25.48
N LEU A 52 1.85 -25.07 -25.12
CA LEU A 52 0.44 -24.73 -25.31
C LEU A 52 0.05 -24.71 -26.79
N ALA A 53 0.85 -24.06 -27.64
CA ALA A 53 0.62 -24.03 -29.08
C ALA A 53 0.69 -25.43 -29.70
N GLY A 54 1.72 -26.21 -29.34
CA GLY A 54 1.88 -27.59 -29.77
C GLY A 54 0.72 -28.48 -29.33
N ALA A 55 0.18 -28.27 -28.12
CA ALA A 55 -1.02 -28.98 -27.66
C ALA A 55 -2.24 -28.64 -28.53
N PHE A 56 -2.46 -27.38 -28.90
CA PHE A 56 -3.56 -27.04 -29.81
C PHE A 56 -3.38 -27.62 -31.23
N VAL A 57 -2.15 -27.62 -31.75
CA VAL A 57 -1.83 -28.24 -33.06
C VAL A 57 -2.07 -29.75 -33.01
N ALA A 58 -1.58 -30.44 -31.97
CA ALA A 58 -1.81 -31.86 -31.77
C ALA A 58 -3.30 -32.18 -31.57
N GLN A 59 -4.03 -31.33 -30.85
CA GLN A 59 -5.47 -31.47 -30.67
C GLN A 59 -6.22 -31.33 -32.00
N ALA A 60 -5.83 -30.37 -32.84
CA ALA A 60 -6.39 -30.21 -34.17
C ALA A 60 -6.06 -31.39 -35.10
N ALA A 61 -4.82 -31.88 -35.06
CA ALA A 61 -4.42 -33.08 -35.81
C ALA A 61 -5.23 -34.31 -35.38
N GLY A 62 -5.41 -34.54 -34.07
CA GLY A 62 -6.24 -35.61 -33.54
C GLY A 62 -7.72 -35.48 -33.95
N ALA A 63 -8.25 -34.26 -34.01
CA ALA A 63 -9.62 -34.03 -34.49
C ALA A 63 -9.79 -34.25 -36.01
N LEU A 64 -8.78 -33.90 -36.82
CA LEU A 64 -8.81 -34.01 -38.28
C LEU A 64 -8.45 -35.41 -38.80
N LEU A 65 -7.60 -36.15 -38.09
CA LEU A 65 -7.18 -37.54 -38.38
C LEU A 65 -7.98 -38.60 -37.58
N PRO A 66 -9.17 -38.25 -37.10
CA PRO A 66 -9.90 -38.92 -36.00
C PRO A 66 -9.10 -39.79 -35.01
N ASP A 67 -7.95 -39.31 -34.51
CA ASP A 67 -7.13 -40.02 -33.51
C ASP A 67 -7.56 -39.63 -32.09
N VAL A 68 -8.36 -40.51 -31.45
CA VAL A 68 -8.90 -40.29 -30.10
C VAL A 68 -7.80 -40.17 -29.03
N PRO A 69 -6.83 -41.09 -28.92
CA PRO A 69 -5.73 -40.93 -27.97
C PRO A 69 -4.99 -39.59 -28.09
N LEU A 70 -4.65 -39.17 -29.31
CA LEU A 70 -3.94 -37.90 -29.54
C LEU A 70 -4.81 -36.71 -29.14
N LEU A 71 -6.09 -36.70 -29.52
CA LEU A 71 -7.05 -35.66 -29.18
C LEU A 71 -7.17 -35.47 -27.65
N LEU A 72 -7.28 -36.57 -26.91
CA LEU A 72 -7.44 -36.56 -25.46
C LEU A 72 -6.15 -36.18 -24.74
N ALA A 73 -5.00 -36.73 -25.16
CA ALA A 73 -3.71 -36.38 -24.58
C ALA A 73 -3.40 -34.89 -24.77
N ALA A 74 -3.64 -34.35 -25.98
CA ALA A 74 -3.46 -32.93 -26.27
C ALA A 74 -4.41 -32.03 -25.46
N THR A 75 -5.66 -32.45 -25.29
CA THR A 75 -6.65 -31.76 -24.43
C THR A 75 -6.18 -31.71 -22.97
N ALA A 76 -5.70 -32.84 -22.43
CA ALA A 76 -5.20 -32.93 -21.06
C ALA A 76 -3.96 -32.05 -20.85
N VAL A 77 -3.02 -32.06 -21.79
CA VAL A 77 -1.83 -31.18 -21.76
C VAL A 77 -2.24 -29.71 -21.78
N SER A 78 -3.17 -29.32 -22.67
CA SER A 78 -3.68 -27.95 -22.75
C SER A 78 -4.30 -27.49 -21.42
N LEU A 79 -5.11 -28.34 -20.77
CA LEU A 79 -5.70 -28.05 -19.45
C LEU A 79 -4.65 -27.97 -18.33
N ALA A 80 -3.66 -28.87 -18.34
CA ALA A 80 -2.58 -28.87 -17.35
C ALA A 80 -1.73 -27.59 -17.44
N VAL A 81 -1.36 -27.19 -18.65
CA VAL A 81 -0.68 -25.92 -18.90
C VAL A 81 -1.52 -24.75 -18.41
N GLU A 82 -2.81 -24.71 -18.72
CA GLU A 82 -3.70 -23.64 -18.26
C GLU A 82 -3.74 -23.54 -16.72
N GLY A 83 -3.77 -24.68 -16.01
CA GLY A 83 -3.65 -24.74 -14.54
C GLY A 83 -2.32 -24.19 -14.02
N VAL A 84 -1.21 -24.55 -14.68
CA VAL A 84 0.15 -24.03 -14.40
C VAL A 84 0.19 -22.51 -14.57
N LEU A 85 -0.40 -21.98 -15.65
CA LEU A 85 -0.43 -20.54 -15.92
C LEU A 85 -1.11 -19.76 -14.79
N TYR A 86 -2.31 -20.19 -14.39
CA TYR A 86 -3.05 -19.52 -13.33
C TYR A 86 -2.41 -19.67 -11.96
N ARG A 87 -1.75 -20.81 -11.68
CA ARG A 87 -1.18 -21.09 -10.36
C ARG A 87 0.20 -20.47 -10.16
N TRP A 88 1.03 -20.45 -11.20
CA TRP A 88 2.47 -20.17 -11.08
C TRP A 88 3.00 -19.09 -12.04
N GLN A 89 2.30 -18.79 -13.15
CA GLN A 89 2.77 -17.83 -14.17
C GLN A 89 1.70 -16.79 -14.56
N PRO A 90 1.08 -16.06 -13.60
CA PRO A 90 -0.01 -15.13 -13.90
C PRO A 90 0.42 -13.97 -14.83
N GLY A 91 1.70 -13.60 -14.85
CA GLY A 91 2.21 -12.56 -15.75
C GLY A 91 2.13 -12.95 -17.24
N MET A 92 2.17 -14.24 -17.57
CA MET A 92 2.06 -14.70 -18.96
C MET A 92 0.62 -14.63 -19.49
N LEU A 93 -0.38 -14.67 -18.61
CA LEU A 93 -1.78 -14.49 -18.98
C LEU A 93 -2.02 -13.11 -19.63
N SER A 94 -1.32 -12.08 -19.16
CA SER A 94 -1.41 -10.74 -19.76
C SER A 94 -0.82 -10.71 -21.16
N LEU A 95 0.31 -11.40 -21.39
CA LEU A 95 0.95 -11.46 -22.71
C LEU A 95 0.06 -12.19 -23.72
N LEU A 96 -0.53 -13.32 -23.32
CA LEU A 96 -1.46 -14.08 -24.16
C LEU A 96 -2.74 -13.28 -24.47
N ALA A 97 -3.22 -12.49 -23.51
CA ALA A 97 -4.36 -11.60 -23.75
C ALA A 97 -4.02 -10.50 -24.78
N THR A 98 -2.81 -9.94 -24.76
CA THR A 98 -2.35 -8.97 -25.76
C THR A 98 -2.29 -9.55 -27.17
N SER A 99 -2.01 -10.84 -27.31
CA SER A 99 -2.02 -11.54 -28.61
C SER A 99 -3.41 -12.08 -28.99
N HIS A 100 -4.50 -11.57 -28.39
CA HIS A 100 -5.87 -12.04 -28.57
C HIS A 100 -6.12 -13.52 -28.26
N ALA A 101 -5.15 -14.23 -27.72
CA ALA A 101 -5.28 -15.60 -27.29
C ALA A 101 -5.70 -15.62 -25.82
N ASP A 102 -6.79 -14.96 -25.45
CA ASP A 102 -7.25 -14.92 -24.06
C ASP A 102 -7.83 -16.28 -23.62
N VAL A 103 -8.16 -16.39 -22.32
CA VAL A 103 -8.66 -17.66 -21.75
C VAL A 103 -9.98 -18.13 -22.38
N THR A 104 -10.83 -17.19 -22.81
CA THR A 104 -12.10 -17.53 -23.48
C THR A 104 -11.83 -18.11 -24.84
N VAL A 105 -10.98 -17.45 -25.65
CA VAL A 105 -10.59 -17.94 -26.99
C VAL A 105 -9.96 -19.33 -26.90
N ARG A 106 -9.02 -19.52 -25.97
CA ARG A 106 -8.37 -20.82 -25.76
C ARG A 106 -9.33 -21.93 -25.34
N HIS A 107 -10.31 -21.62 -24.49
CA HIS A 107 -11.31 -22.59 -24.03
C HIS A 107 -12.29 -22.96 -25.15
N VAL A 108 -12.78 -21.95 -25.89
CA VAL A 108 -13.65 -22.15 -27.06
C VAL A 108 -12.96 -23.01 -28.11
N LEU A 109 -11.69 -22.71 -28.44
CA LEU A 109 -10.93 -23.49 -29.41
C LEU A 109 -10.81 -24.96 -28.97
N ARG A 110 -10.53 -25.21 -27.69
CA ARG A 110 -10.41 -26.57 -27.15
C ARG A 110 -11.71 -27.35 -27.27
N ASP A 111 -12.83 -26.76 -26.84
CA ASP A 111 -14.13 -27.42 -26.91
C ASP A 111 -14.59 -27.62 -28.36
N LEU A 112 -14.31 -26.66 -29.24
CA LEU A 112 -14.60 -26.77 -30.68
C LEU A 112 -13.83 -27.94 -31.31
N LEU A 113 -12.53 -28.08 -31.02
CA LEU A 113 -11.73 -29.20 -31.54
C LEU A 113 -12.22 -30.55 -31.03
N LEU A 114 -12.70 -30.63 -29.78
CA LEU A 114 -13.37 -31.83 -29.26
C LEU A 114 -14.66 -32.14 -30.02
N VAL A 115 -15.50 -31.14 -30.27
CA VAL A 115 -16.74 -31.29 -31.05
C VAL A 115 -16.44 -31.73 -32.49
N VAL A 116 -15.44 -31.12 -33.14
CA VAL A 116 -15.01 -31.50 -34.50
C VAL A 116 -14.53 -32.95 -34.53
N GLY A 117 -13.69 -33.35 -33.56
CA GLY A 117 -13.24 -34.74 -33.44
C GLY A 117 -14.41 -35.71 -33.28
N LEU A 118 -15.37 -35.40 -32.40
CA LEU A 118 -16.59 -36.20 -32.20
C LEU A 118 -17.42 -36.38 -33.47
N LEU A 119 -17.60 -35.32 -34.25
CA LEU A 119 -18.34 -35.36 -35.52
C LEU A 119 -17.61 -36.17 -36.60
N ARG A 120 -16.26 -36.22 -36.56
CA ARG A 120 -15.43 -36.98 -37.53
C ARG A 120 -15.29 -38.47 -37.20
N LEU A 121 -15.52 -38.88 -35.95
CA LEU A 121 -15.30 -40.23 -35.44
C LEU A 121 -16.43 -41.25 -35.78
N GLY A 122 -17.46 -40.90 -36.56
CA GLY A 122 -18.55 -41.84 -36.85
C GLY A 122 -19.26 -41.64 -38.17
N GLU A 123 -19.92 -42.69 -38.64
CA GLU A 123 -20.71 -42.71 -39.87
C GLU A 123 -22.07 -41.99 -39.72
N HIS A 124 -22.74 -41.80 -40.86
CA HIS A 124 -23.96 -41.02 -41.09
C HIS A 124 -24.97 -40.99 -39.91
N GLY A 125 -25.38 -39.77 -39.48
CA GLY A 125 -26.47 -39.55 -38.50
C GLY A 125 -26.08 -38.94 -37.15
N ARG A 126 -24.77 -38.76 -36.86
CA ARG A 126 -24.30 -38.17 -35.57
C ARG A 126 -24.66 -36.70 -35.35
N GLU A 127 -24.90 -35.94 -36.41
CA GLU A 127 -25.30 -34.52 -36.28
C GLU A 127 -26.58 -34.35 -35.44
N GLN A 128 -27.54 -35.28 -35.59
CA GLN A 128 -28.77 -35.27 -34.79
C GLN A 128 -28.53 -35.66 -33.32
N GLN A 129 -27.58 -36.56 -33.05
CA GLN A 129 -27.27 -37.03 -31.69
C GLN A 129 -26.48 -35.99 -30.88
N PHE A 130 -25.55 -35.27 -31.52
CA PHE A 130 -24.67 -34.28 -30.86
C PHE A 130 -25.22 -32.86 -30.88
N GLY A 131 -26.34 -32.60 -31.56
CA GLY A 131 -27.00 -31.29 -31.58
C GLY A 131 -27.34 -30.75 -30.18
N TRP A 132 -27.85 -31.61 -29.28
CA TRP A 132 -28.17 -31.22 -27.91
C TRP A 132 -26.94 -30.86 -27.05
N PRO A 133 -25.86 -31.68 -27.00
CA PRO A 133 -24.60 -31.28 -26.39
C PRO A 133 -24.04 -29.96 -26.94
N VAL A 134 -24.06 -29.76 -28.26
CA VAL A 134 -23.57 -28.51 -28.89
C VAL A 134 -24.44 -27.32 -28.50
N ALA A 135 -25.77 -27.45 -28.50
CA ALA A 135 -26.67 -26.41 -28.02
C ALA A 135 -26.42 -26.07 -26.53
N GLY A 136 -26.19 -27.08 -25.69
CA GLY A 136 -25.81 -26.89 -24.29
C GLY A 136 -24.45 -26.20 -24.12
N LEU A 137 -23.48 -26.48 -24.99
CA LEU A 137 -22.17 -25.82 -25.01
C LEU A 137 -22.32 -24.34 -25.37
N LEU A 138 -23.13 -24.02 -26.38
CA LEU A 138 -23.48 -22.63 -26.72
C LEU A 138 -24.18 -21.93 -25.55
N ALA A 139 -25.09 -22.63 -24.85
CA ALA A 139 -25.73 -22.11 -23.64
C ALA A 139 -24.72 -21.84 -22.51
N CYS A 140 -23.70 -22.70 -22.33
CA CYS A 140 -22.60 -22.46 -21.38
C CYS A 140 -21.86 -21.14 -21.69
N TYR A 141 -21.56 -20.88 -22.97
CA TYR A 141 -20.89 -19.64 -23.38
C TYR A 141 -21.80 -18.41 -23.25
N ALA A 142 -23.09 -18.54 -23.58
CA ALA A 142 -24.08 -17.48 -23.35
C ALA A 142 -24.17 -17.13 -21.85
N LEU A 143 -24.24 -18.14 -20.98
CA LEU A 143 -24.20 -17.97 -19.52
C LEU A 143 -22.87 -17.38 -19.05
N HIS A 144 -21.74 -17.79 -19.63
CA HIS A 144 -20.44 -17.19 -19.32
C HIS A 144 -20.46 -15.68 -19.58
N CYS A 145 -20.94 -15.25 -20.74
CA CYS A 145 -21.07 -13.84 -21.12
C CYS A 145 -22.05 -13.09 -20.21
N ALA A 146 -23.21 -13.69 -19.90
CA ALA A 146 -24.16 -13.13 -18.96
C ALA A 146 -23.54 -12.93 -17.56
N ILE A 147 -22.82 -13.92 -17.04
CA ILE A 147 -22.09 -13.81 -15.78
C ILE A 147 -21.02 -12.71 -15.86
N GLN A 148 -20.31 -12.53 -16.99
CA GLN A 148 -19.38 -11.41 -17.13
C GLN A 148 -20.11 -10.07 -16.99
N ALA A 149 -21.19 -9.88 -17.75
CA ALA A 149 -21.96 -8.65 -17.75
C ALA A 149 -22.49 -8.32 -16.34
N VAL A 150 -23.13 -9.30 -15.69
CA VAL A 150 -23.66 -9.13 -14.32
C VAL A 150 -22.53 -8.93 -13.30
N SER A 151 -21.39 -9.60 -13.45
CA SER A 151 -20.22 -9.42 -12.59
C SER A 151 -19.65 -7.99 -12.69
N VAL A 152 -19.65 -7.40 -13.88
CA VAL A 152 -19.30 -5.98 -14.09
C VAL A 152 -20.30 -5.06 -13.39
N LEU A 153 -21.60 -5.33 -13.47
CA LEU A 153 -22.63 -4.57 -12.75
C LEU A 153 -22.44 -4.66 -11.22
N VAL A 154 -22.23 -5.88 -10.69
CA VAL A 154 -21.94 -6.09 -9.26
C VAL A 154 -20.65 -5.38 -8.85
N ARG A 155 -19.62 -5.34 -9.70
CA ARG A 155 -18.39 -4.59 -9.42
C ARG A 155 -18.66 -3.09 -9.37
N ARG A 156 -19.48 -2.55 -10.27
CA ARG A 156 -19.85 -1.12 -10.30
C ARG A 156 -20.60 -0.73 -9.02
N THR A 157 -21.59 -1.49 -8.59
CA THR A 157 -22.34 -1.21 -7.34
C THR A 157 -21.48 -1.34 -6.09
N ARG A 158 -20.37 -2.08 -6.16
CA ARG A 158 -19.38 -2.23 -5.08
C ARG A 158 -18.20 -1.26 -5.19
N THR A 159 -18.25 -0.30 -6.11
CA THR A 159 -17.21 0.74 -6.24
C THR A 159 -17.70 2.02 -5.58
N LEU A 160 -17.51 2.12 -4.26
CA LEU A 160 -18.01 3.24 -3.46
C LEU A 160 -17.24 4.55 -3.75
N PRO A 161 -17.90 5.73 -3.58
CA PRO A 161 -17.26 7.03 -3.73
C PRO A 161 -16.25 7.33 -2.60
N VAL A 162 -16.50 6.80 -1.40
CA VAL A 162 -15.64 6.90 -0.21
C VAL A 162 -15.21 5.49 0.19
N LEU A 163 -13.92 5.29 0.46
CA LEU A 163 -13.45 4.07 1.12
C LEU A 163 -12.97 4.43 2.52
N THR A 164 -13.23 3.56 3.48
CA THR A 164 -12.81 3.79 4.86
C THR A 164 -12.05 2.60 5.43
N ARG A 165 -11.31 2.89 6.50
CA ARG A 165 -10.72 1.91 7.41
C ARG A 165 -10.79 2.50 8.81
N ASN A 166 -11.05 1.67 9.81
CA ASN A 166 -11.21 2.12 11.20
C ASN A 166 -12.42 3.05 11.43
N ILE A 167 -13.46 2.92 10.60
CA ILE A 167 -14.72 3.68 10.70
C ILE A 167 -15.87 2.68 10.58
N ASP A 168 -16.88 2.81 11.45
CA ASP A 168 -18.07 1.96 11.35
C ASP A 168 -18.92 2.33 10.13
N ALA A 169 -18.89 1.45 9.13
CA ALA A 169 -19.63 1.55 7.89
C ALA A 169 -20.79 0.54 7.81
N SER A 170 -21.26 0.02 8.95
CA SER A 170 -22.34 -0.97 9.04
C SER A 170 -23.64 -0.50 8.34
N ALA A 171 -23.94 0.80 8.41
CA ALA A 171 -25.09 1.43 7.74
C ALA A 171 -25.07 1.28 6.21
N LEU A 172 -23.91 1.04 5.59
CA LEU A 172 -23.75 1.00 4.13
C LEU A 172 -24.08 -0.37 3.50
N ARG A 173 -24.58 -1.32 4.28
CA ARG A 173 -24.97 -2.67 3.81
C ARG A 173 -23.85 -3.39 3.07
N LEU A 174 -22.63 -3.28 3.61
CA LEU A 174 -21.45 -3.90 3.02
C LEU A 174 -21.55 -5.44 3.08
N SER A 175 -21.03 -6.12 2.07
CA SER A 175 -21.08 -7.58 1.99
C SER A 175 -19.78 -8.17 1.44
N PRO A 176 -19.42 -9.43 1.76
CA PRO A 176 -18.25 -10.09 1.19
C PRO A 176 -18.30 -10.15 -0.34
N ALA A 177 -17.15 -10.03 -1.01
CA ALA A 177 -17.11 -10.04 -2.46
C ALA A 177 -17.48 -11.44 -3.01
N PRO A 178 -18.11 -11.52 -4.21
CA PRO A 178 -18.45 -12.80 -4.81
C PRO A 178 -17.27 -13.76 -4.92
N ALA A 179 -17.55 -15.05 -5.00
CA ALA A 179 -16.52 -16.08 -5.18
C ALA A 179 -15.65 -15.79 -6.41
N ALA A 180 -14.37 -16.21 -6.37
CA ALA A 180 -13.41 -15.98 -7.44
C ALA A 180 -13.91 -16.37 -8.86
N PRO A 181 -14.55 -17.54 -9.09
CA PRO A 181 -15.06 -17.88 -10.43
C PRO A 181 -16.15 -16.93 -10.95
N LEU A 182 -16.90 -16.27 -10.06
CA LEU A 182 -17.93 -15.30 -10.49
C LEU A 182 -17.33 -13.94 -10.85
N ARG A 183 -16.12 -13.62 -10.34
CA ARG A 183 -15.42 -12.35 -10.61
C ARG A 183 -14.35 -12.45 -11.69
N ARG A 184 -13.79 -13.64 -11.92
CA ARG A 184 -12.63 -13.84 -12.79
C ARG A 184 -12.98 -14.77 -13.96
N PRO A 185 -12.91 -14.29 -15.21
CA PRO A 185 -13.25 -15.07 -16.41
C PRO A 185 -12.60 -16.45 -16.45
N GLY A 186 -11.27 -16.49 -16.26
CA GLY A 186 -10.54 -17.73 -16.44
C GLY A 186 -10.78 -18.76 -15.35
N HIS A 187 -10.94 -18.33 -14.09
CA HIS A 187 -11.31 -19.26 -13.02
C HIS A 187 -12.71 -19.83 -13.26
N ARG A 188 -13.59 -19.07 -13.94
CA ARG A 188 -14.92 -19.55 -14.29
C ARG A 188 -14.87 -20.64 -15.33
N LEU A 189 -14.25 -20.39 -16.48
CA LEU A 189 -14.18 -21.35 -17.57
C LEU A 189 -13.44 -22.62 -17.12
N LEU A 190 -12.35 -22.46 -16.37
CA LEU A 190 -11.60 -23.59 -15.85
C LEU A 190 -12.28 -24.41 -14.77
N LEU A 191 -13.28 -23.88 -14.04
CA LEU A 191 -13.94 -24.64 -12.97
C LEU A 191 -15.34 -25.08 -13.37
N LEU A 192 -16.10 -24.19 -14.01
CA LEU A 192 -17.48 -24.45 -14.40
C LEU A 192 -17.58 -25.13 -15.77
N GLY A 193 -16.55 -25.06 -16.62
CA GLY A 193 -16.51 -25.72 -17.94
C GLY A 193 -15.92 -27.14 -17.92
N LEU A 194 -15.20 -27.52 -16.86
CA LEU A 194 -14.59 -28.86 -16.75
C LEU A 194 -15.58 -30.02 -16.93
N PRO A 195 -16.81 -29.99 -16.38
CA PRO A 195 -17.76 -31.07 -16.61
C PRO A 195 -18.11 -31.24 -18.10
N THR A 196 -18.24 -30.14 -18.85
CA THR A 196 -18.46 -30.17 -20.31
C THR A 196 -17.26 -30.80 -21.02
N THR A 197 -16.05 -30.32 -20.76
CA THR A 197 -14.84 -30.86 -21.41
C THR A 197 -14.65 -32.35 -21.09
N ALA A 198 -14.90 -32.77 -19.85
CA ALA A 198 -14.83 -34.17 -19.45
C ALA A 198 -15.92 -35.04 -20.11
N GLY A 199 -17.14 -34.51 -20.23
CA GLY A 199 -18.24 -35.17 -20.94
C GLY A 199 -17.94 -35.36 -22.42
N LEU A 200 -17.44 -34.31 -23.10
CA LEU A 200 -17.02 -34.37 -24.51
C LEU A 200 -15.87 -35.35 -24.73
N ALA A 201 -14.87 -35.34 -23.83
CA ALA A 201 -13.77 -36.30 -23.85
C ALA A 201 -14.25 -37.75 -23.66
N THR A 202 -15.18 -37.99 -22.75
CA THR A 202 -15.76 -39.32 -22.51
C THR A 202 -16.59 -39.80 -23.70
N ALA A 203 -17.36 -38.90 -24.31
CA ALA A 203 -18.09 -39.18 -25.54
C ALA A 203 -17.14 -39.54 -26.70
N ALA A 204 -15.92 -38.97 -26.74
CA ALA A 204 -14.94 -39.28 -27.79
C ALA A 204 -14.39 -40.71 -27.65
N VAL A 205 -14.33 -41.24 -26.42
CA VAL A 205 -13.92 -42.62 -26.15
C VAL A 205 -15.07 -43.60 -26.39
N THR A 206 -16.26 -43.27 -25.88
CA THR A 206 -17.41 -44.19 -25.84
C THR A 206 -18.26 -44.16 -27.11
N GLY A 207 -18.20 -43.06 -27.87
CA GLY A 207 -19.06 -42.82 -29.02
C GLY A 207 -20.50 -42.44 -28.66
N GLU A 208 -20.85 -42.36 -27.38
CA GLU A 208 -22.19 -42.05 -26.90
C GLU A 208 -22.37 -40.55 -26.64
N ALA A 209 -23.55 -40.01 -26.94
CA ALA A 209 -23.87 -38.59 -26.70
C ALA A 209 -24.22 -38.29 -25.23
N LEU A 210 -24.62 -39.30 -24.44
CA LEU A 210 -25.10 -39.14 -23.08
C LEU A 210 -24.06 -38.51 -22.13
N PRO A 211 -22.78 -38.94 -22.11
CA PRO A 211 -21.76 -38.31 -21.26
C PRO A 211 -21.52 -36.83 -21.61
N ALA A 212 -21.52 -36.47 -22.89
CA ALA A 212 -21.38 -35.09 -23.34
C ALA A 212 -22.60 -34.24 -22.92
N ALA A 213 -23.81 -34.76 -23.08
CA ALA A 213 -25.03 -34.09 -22.65
C ALA A 213 -25.04 -33.89 -21.12
N ALA A 214 -24.71 -34.92 -20.35
CA ALA A 214 -24.66 -34.86 -18.89
C ALA A 214 -23.62 -33.86 -18.37
N GLY A 215 -22.38 -33.93 -18.88
CA GLY A 215 -21.32 -32.99 -18.53
C GLY A 215 -21.69 -31.55 -18.83
N THR A 216 -22.28 -31.31 -20.01
CA THR A 216 -22.74 -29.99 -20.42
C THR A 216 -23.90 -29.49 -19.55
N ALA A 217 -24.87 -30.34 -19.24
CA ALA A 217 -25.99 -29.99 -18.36
C ALA A 217 -25.51 -29.57 -16.96
N VAL A 218 -24.52 -30.27 -16.40
CA VAL A 218 -23.90 -29.91 -15.12
C VAL A 218 -23.24 -28.52 -15.21
N SER A 219 -22.45 -28.25 -16.25
CA SER A 219 -21.82 -26.94 -16.45
C SER A 219 -22.84 -25.81 -16.60
N VAL A 220 -23.92 -26.03 -17.37
CA VAL A 220 -25.04 -25.09 -17.51
C VAL A 220 -25.69 -24.83 -16.15
N ALA A 221 -26.00 -25.87 -15.38
CA ALA A 221 -26.62 -25.73 -14.06
C ALA A 221 -25.73 -24.95 -13.09
N LEU A 222 -24.42 -25.24 -13.06
CA LEU A 222 -23.45 -24.51 -12.23
C LEU A 222 -23.32 -23.04 -12.65
N ALA A 223 -23.26 -22.76 -13.95
CA ALA A 223 -23.19 -21.41 -14.48
C ALA A 223 -24.48 -20.62 -14.19
N ALA A 224 -25.66 -21.23 -14.39
CA ALA A 224 -26.94 -20.64 -14.07
C ALA A 224 -27.09 -20.34 -12.56
N ALA A 225 -26.68 -21.26 -11.69
CA ALA A 225 -26.63 -21.02 -10.24
C ALA A 225 -25.67 -19.87 -9.89
N GLY A 226 -24.51 -19.81 -10.54
CA GLY A 226 -23.56 -18.70 -10.40
C GLY A 226 -24.11 -17.35 -10.84
N LEU A 227 -24.86 -17.33 -11.95
CA LEU A 227 -25.56 -16.14 -12.44
C LEU A 227 -26.65 -15.71 -11.45
N GLY A 228 -27.49 -16.64 -11.00
CA GLY A 228 -28.51 -16.38 -9.97
C GLY A 228 -27.91 -15.80 -8.69
N ALA A 229 -26.78 -16.36 -8.22
CA ALA A 229 -26.07 -15.85 -7.05
C ALA A 229 -25.53 -14.40 -7.24
N LEU A 230 -25.20 -13.99 -8.46
CA LEU A 230 -24.85 -12.60 -8.76
C LEU A 230 -26.08 -11.70 -8.87
N LEU A 231 -27.16 -12.16 -9.51
CA LEU A 231 -28.42 -11.41 -9.64
C LEU A 231 -29.03 -11.09 -8.26
N VAL A 232 -29.01 -12.05 -7.33
CA VAL A 232 -29.46 -11.83 -5.93
C VAL A 232 -28.68 -10.69 -5.25
N ARG A 233 -27.42 -10.45 -5.64
CA ARG A 233 -26.60 -9.36 -5.07
C ARG A 233 -26.92 -7.98 -5.67
N LEU A 234 -27.65 -7.94 -6.78
CA LEU A 234 -28.14 -6.69 -7.37
C LEU A 234 -29.50 -6.26 -6.79
N LEU A 235 -30.15 -7.12 -6.00
CA LEU A 235 -31.39 -6.76 -5.30
C LEU A 235 -31.16 -5.53 -4.39
N PRO A 236 -32.12 -4.59 -4.32
CA PRO A 236 -31.99 -3.36 -3.52
C PRO A 236 -31.59 -3.59 -2.05
N SER A 237 -32.08 -4.68 -1.44
CA SER A 237 -31.78 -5.06 -0.06
C SER A 237 -30.42 -5.72 0.16
N ARG A 238 -29.73 -6.14 -0.92
CA ARG A 238 -28.45 -6.88 -0.88
C ARG A 238 -27.28 -6.09 -1.47
N ARG A 239 -27.56 -5.09 -2.30
CA ARG A 239 -26.54 -4.19 -2.85
C ARG A 239 -26.06 -3.21 -1.77
N PRO A 240 -24.78 -2.79 -1.78
CA PRO A 240 -24.31 -1.70 -0.95
C PRO A 240 -25.13 -0.42 -1.16
N ALA A 241 -25.03 0.50 -0.20
CA ALA A 241 -25.60 1.84 -0.32
C ALA A 241 -25.22 2.54 -1.65
N GLY A 242 -26.17 3.26 -2.23
CA GLY A 242 -25.95 4.04 -3.45
C GLY A 242 -24.97 5.20 -3.24
N GLU A 243 -24.55 5.86 -4.33
CA GLU A 243 -23.57 6.97 -4.24
C GLU A 243 -24.03 8.07 -3.29
N GLN A 244 -25.27 8.57 -3.42
CA GLN A 244 -25.78 9.61 -2.53
C GLN A 244 -25.88 9.17 -1.07
N GLU A 245 -26.45 7.98 -0.80
CA GLU A 245 -26.53 7.43 0.57
C GLU A 245 -25.15 7.33 1.24
N VAL A 246 -24.10 6.94 0.49
CA VAL A 246 -22.73 6.88 1.01
C VAL A 246 -22.19 8.27 1.30
N LEU A 247 -22.52 9.26 0.47
CA LEU A 247 -22.09 10.64 0.68
C LEU A 247 -22.79 11.27 1.89
N ASP A 248 -24.11 11.05 2.05
CA ASP A 248 -24.87 11.54 3.20
C ASP A 248 -24.38 10.89 4.50
N TRP A 249 -24.11 9.58 4.47
CA TRP A 249 -23.47 8.88 5.59
C TRP A 249 -22.09 9.46 5.92
N PHE A 250 -21.29 9.80 4.92
CA PHE A 250 -19.96 10.37 5.13
C PHE A 250 -20.03 11.77 5.75
N ASP A 251 -20.98 12.60 5.30
CA ASP A 251 -21.23 13.93 5.89
C ASP A 251 -21.67 13.79 7.36
N ALA A 252 -22.58 12.86 7.65
CA ALA A 252 -23.01 12.58 9.02
C ALA A 252 -21.82 12.11 9.89
N TRP A 253 -20.99 11.22 9.36
CA TRP A 253 -19.77 10.80 10.06
C TRP A 253 -18.80 11.96 10.31
N LEU A 254 -18.62 12.88 9.35
CA LEU A 254 -17.81 14.09 9.55
C LEU A 254 -18.39 14.99 10.64
N ALA A 255 -19.72 15.13 10.70
CA ALA A 255 -20.42 15.91 11.71
C ALA A 255 -20.30 15.30 13.13
N ASP A 256 -20.31 13.96 13.23
CA ASP A 256 -20.17 13.25 14.52
C ASP A 256 -18.70 13.16 14.98
N TYR A 257 -17.79 12.79 14.06
CA TYR A 257 -16.37 12.66 14.35
C TYR A 257 -15.66 14.00 14.50
N ARG A 258 -16.19 15.09 13.94
CA ARG A 258 -15.64 16.45 14.06
C ARG A 258 -14.09 16.49 13.97
N PRO A 259 -13.48 16.03 12.86
CA PRO A 259 -12.03 16.02 12.73
C PRO A 259 -11.47 17.44 12.87
N THR A 260 -10.30 17.61 13.49
CA THR A 260 -9.66 18.93 13.64
C THR A 260 -8.36 19.05 12.85
N VAL A 261 -7.64 17.93 12.73
CA VAL A 261 -6.37 17.79 12.02
C VAL A 261 -6.41 16.55 11.13
N GLY A 262 -5.73 16.59 9.98
CA GLY A 262 -5.61 15.40 9.13
C GLY A 262 -4.24 15.24 8.50
N LEU A 263 -3.84 13.99 8.29
CA LEU A 263 -2.67 13.63 7.48
C LEU A 263 -3.15 13.41 6.05
N TYR A 264 -2.83 14.31 5.13
CA TYR A 264 -3.17 14.16 3.72
C TYR A 264 -2.05 13.47 2.96
N PHE A 265 -2.37 12.39 2.24
CA PHE A 265 -1.39 11.68 1.45
C PHE A 265 -1.90 11.22 0.09
N SER A 266 -1.02 11.37 -0.90
CA SER A 266 -1.22 10.84 -2.24
C SER A 266 0.13 10.47 -2.85
N GLY A 267 0.20 9.34 -3.55
CA GLY A 267 1.47 8.87 -4.13
C GLY A 267 1.40 7.46 -4.71
N GLY A 268 2.56 6.95 -5.15
CA GLY A 268 2.72 5.60 -5.68
C GLY A 268 2.79 4.51 -4.60
N VAL A 269 2.80 3.24 -5.01
CA VAL A 269 2.84 2.10 -4.08
C VAL A 269 4.10 2.12 -3.20
N SER A 270 5.24 2.54 -3.76
CA SER A 270 6.53 2.61 -3.06
C SER A 270 6.64 3.77 -2.08
N SER A 271 5.76 4.77 -2.12
CA SER A 271 5.85 5.95 -1.26
C SER A 271 5.04 5.84 0.03
N ALA A 272 4.31 4.75 0.25
CA ALA A 272 3.46 4.57 1.44
C ALA A 272 4.21 4.72 2.78
N TYR A 273 5.52 4.47 2.80
CA TYR A 273 6.35 4.64 3.99
C TYR A 273 6.31 6.09 4.53
N GLN A 274 6.18 7.09 3.64
CA GLN A 274 6.17 8.51 4.00
C GLN A 274 4.98 8.85 4.92
N ALA A 275 3.79 8.35 4.59
CA ALA A 275 2.63 8.49 5.48
C ALA A 275 2.77 7.62 6.74
N ASN A 276 3.31 6.41 6.60
CA ASN A 276 3.45 5.48 7.72
C ASN A 276 4.37 6.00 8.84
N MET A 277 5.41 6.76 8.49
CA MET A 277 6.32 7.39 9.47
C MET A 277 5.63 8.40 10.39
N TRP A 278 4.50 8.97 9.96
CA TRP A 278 3.76 9.98 10.73
C TRP A 278 2.58 9.42 11.50
N LEU A 279 2.20 8.14 11.33
CA LEU A 279 0.98 7.60 11.95
C LEU A 279 1.04 7.60 13.49
N GLU A 280 2.20 7.32 14.07
CA GLU A 280 2.36 7.33 15.53
C GLU A 280 2.27 8.76 16.08
N THR A 281 3.01 9.70 15.50
CA THR A 281 2.90 11.12 15.83
C THR A 281 1.46 11.61 15.72
N MET A 282 0.78 11.29 14.60
CA MET A 282 -0.62 11.67 14.38
C MET A 282 -1.57 11.10 15.45
N SER A 283 -1.29 9.93 16.02
CA SER A 283 -2.10 9.34 17.09
C SER A 283 -1.90 10.00 18.46
N ARG A 284 -0.79 10.73 18.63
CA ARG A 284 -0.44 11.49 19.85
C ARG A 284 -0.72 13.00 19.72
N LEU A 285 -1.11 13.47 18.53
CA LEU A 285 -1.49 14.86 18.33
C LEU A 285 -2.77 15.19 19.10
N GLU A 286 -2.85 16.43 19.57
CA GLU A 286 -4.06 16.98 20.16
C GLU A 286 -5.22 17.07 19.15
N GLY A 287 -6.45 16.90 19.65
CA GLY A 287 -7.67 16.99 18.85
C GLY A 287 -8.14 15.64 18.29
N ARG A 288 -8.76 15.67 17.10
CA ARG A 288 -9.39 14.51 16.46
C ARG A 288 -8.74 14.25 15.09
N PRO A 289 -7.63 13.48 15.05
CA PRO A 289 -6.87 13.23 13.82
C PRO A 289 -7.59 12.31 12.84
N VAL A 290 -7.38 12.52 11.53
CA VAL A 290 -7.87 11.64 10.45
C VAL A 290 -6.82 11.47 9.34
N VAL A 291 -6.67 10.27 8.78
CA VAL A 291 -5.80 10.05 7.61
C VAL A 291 -6.63 10.17 6.34
N ILE A 292 -6.24 11.05 5.43
CA ILE A 292 -6.95 11.35 4.18
C ILE A 292 -6.11 10.90 2.98
N LEU A 293 -6.64 9.96 2.20
CA LEU A 293 -5.95 9.37 1.05
C LEU A 293 -6.65 9.71 -0.27
N ARG A 294 -5.91 9.79 -1.37
CA ARG A 294 -6.49 9.98 -2.71
C ARG A 294 -6.52 8.71 -3.56
N GLU A 295 -5.63 7.76 -3.31
CA GLU A 295 -5.53 6.52 -4.07
C GLU A 295 -6.18 5.35 -3.35
N ARG A 296 -7.15 4.71 -4.02
CA ARG A 296 -7.86 3.56 -3.45
C ARG A 296 -6.93 2.41 -3.02
N PHE A 297 -5.83 2.20 -3.74
CA PHE A 297 -4.86 1.14 -3.39
C PHE A 297 -4.07 1.48 -2.13
N MET A 298 -3.97 2.76 -1.76
CA MET A 298 -3.18 3.23 -0.62
C MET A 298 -3.79 2.81 0.71
N VAL A 299 -5.12 2.64 0.80
CA VAL A 299 -5.83 2.18 2.01
C VAL A 299 -5.23 0.87 2.55
N ALA A 300 -4.82 -0.04 1.65
CA ALA A 300 -4.22 -1.32 2.00
C ALA A 300 -2.70 -1.23 2.30
N ARG A 301 -2.08 -0.07 2.06
CA ARG A 301 -0.65 0.18 2.26
C ARG A 301 -0.34 0.99 3.52
N ILE A 302 -1.33 1.69 4.08
CA ILE A 302 -1.19 2.32 5.40
C ILE A 302 -0.98 1.22 6.45
N ALA A 303 0.02 1.40 7.31
CA ALA A 303 0.34 0.46 8.38
C ALA A 303 -0.81 0.33 9.39
N ALA A 304 -0.70 -0.63 10.31
CA ALA A 304 -1.68 -0.79 11.38
C ALA A 304 -1.73 0.49 12.23
N THR A 305 -2.91 1.08 12.35
CA THR A 305 -3.20 2.25 13.18
C THR A 305 -4.67 2.20 13.58
N ASP A 306 -5.06 2.90 14.64
CA ASP A 306 -6.46 3.10 15.01
C ASP A 306 -7.04 4.41 14.50
N LEU A 307 -6.20 5.28 13.90
CA LEU A 307 -6.65 6.51 13.26
C LEU A 307 -7.72 6.19 12.21
N PRO A 308 -8.84 6.95 12.16
CA PRO A 308 -9.78 6.88 11.06
C PRO A 308 -9.06 7.15 9.74
N VAL A 309 -9.24 6.27 8.76
CA VAL A 309 -8.67 6.44 7.42
C VAL A 309 -9.82 6.60 6.43
N VAL A 310 -9.80 7.68 5.67
CA VAL A 310 -10.75 7.96 4.60
C VAL A 310 -10.00 8.09 3.28
N CYS A 311 -10.54 7.50 2.22
CA CYS A 311 -10.03 7.67 0.86
C CYS A 311 -11.09 8.35 0.01
N LEU A 312 -10.72 9.50 -0.57
CA LEU A 312 -11.58 10.39 -1.34
C LEU A 312 -11.00 10.52 -2.76
N PRO A 313 -11.31 9.58 -3.68
CA PRO A 313 -10.65 9.54 -4.99
C PRO A 313 -11.06 10.71 -5.88
N LYS A 314 -12.35 11.07 -5.87
CA LYS A 314 -12.93 12.17 -6.67
C LYS A 314 -12.74 13.50 -5.95
N VAL A 315 -12.45 14.56 -6.72
CA VAL A 315 -12.33 15.93 -6.18
C VAL A 315 -13.65 16.40 -5.59
N SER A 316 -14.79 16.09 -6.23
CA SER A 316 -16.11 16.46 -5.70
C SER A 316 -16.38 15.90 -4.30
N THR A 317 -15.90 14.68 -4.01
CA THR A 317 -16.00 14.08 -2.68
C THR A 317 -15.01 14.70 -1.70
N LEU A 318 -13.80 15.05 -2.16
CA LEU A 318 -12.78 15.73 -1.35
C LEU A 318 -13.25 17.11 -0.86
N MET A 319 -13.97 17.86 -1.70
CA MET A 319 -14.46 19.20 -1.33
C MET A 319 -15.45 19.19 -0.16
N ARG A 320 -16.03 18.04 0.19
CA ARG A 320 -16.88 17.91 1.39
C ARG A 320 -16.14 18.24 2.70
N LEU A 321 -14.81 18.13 2.70
CA LEU A 321 -13.98 18.52 3.85
C LEU A 321 -14.11 20.01 4.19
N GLU A 322 -14.45 20.85 3.22
CA GLU A 322 -14.63 22.31 3.40
C GLU A 322 -15.70 22.64 4.45
N HIS A 323 -16.75 21.83 4.54
CA HIS A 323 -17.86 22.00 5.45
C HIS A 323 -17.70 21.24 6.77
N SER A 324 -16.56 20.56 6.97
CA SER A 324 -16.25 19.86 8.22
C SER A 324 -15.60 20.80 9.24
N THR A 325 -15.35 20.29 10.45
CA THR A 325 -14.55 20.98 11.47
C THR A 325 -13.05 20.90 11.24
N LEU A 326 -12.60 20.22 10.17
CA LEU A 326 -11.18 20.09 9.85
C LEU A 326 -10.61 21.48 9.56
N ARG A 327 -9.48 21.80 10.18
CA ARG A 327 -8.82 23.10 10.03
C ARG A 327 -7.37 23.01 9.63
N VAL A 328 -6.71 21.88 9.88
CA VAL A 328 -5.29 21.70 9.54
C VAL A 328 -5.08 20.39 8.77
N LEU A 329 -4.30 20.47 7.69
CA LEU A 329 -3.81 19.30 6.97
C LEU A 329 -2.28 19.27 6.94
N ILE A 330 -1.72 18.16 7.39
CA ILE A 330 -0.29 17.85 7.41
C ILE A 330 0.06 17.03 6.16
N HIS A 331 1.12 17.41 5.45
CA HIS A 331 1.54 16.82 4.18
C HIS A 331 2.98 16.29 4.30
N PRO A 332 3.18 14.95 4.34
CA PRO A 332 4.51 14.37 4.44
C PRO A 332 5.23 14.28 3.08
N SER A 333 4.57 14.66 2.00
CA SER A 333 5.10 14.54 0.64
C SER A 333 4.41 15.52 -0.32
N ASN A 334 5.14 15.94 -1.35
CA ASN A 334 4.60 16.73 -2.46
C ASN A 334 4.14 15.82 -3.59
N SER A 335 2.83 15.69 -3.79
CA SER A 335 2.26 14.98 -4.95
C SER A 335 1.37 15.89 -5.78
N GLY A 336 1.24 15.60 -7.07
CA GLY A 336 0.46 16.44 -8.00
C GLY A 336 -0.99 16.67 -7.59
N LYS A 337 -1.63 15.69 -6.91
CA LYS A 337 -3.02 15.82 -6.43
C LYS A 337 -3.17 16.71 -5.20
N THR A 338 -2.08 17.13 -4.56
CA THR A 338 -2.12 18.04 -3.38
C THR A 338 -2.73 19.39 -3.75
N SER A 339 -2.46 19.88 -4.97
CA SER A 339 -3.11 21.06 -5.55
C SER A 339 -4.65 21.08 -5.47
N GLN A 340 -5.29 19.91 -5.39
CA GLN A 340 -6.75 19.79 -5.36
C GLN A 340 -7.34 19.98 -3.96
N VAL A 341 -6.55 19.79 -2.88
CA VAL A 341 -6.99 20.05 -1.50
C VAL A 341 -6.59 21.45 -1.03
N LEU A 342 -5.47 21.99 -1.54
CA LEU A 342 -4.97 23.34 -1.23
C LEU A 342 -5.93 24.48 -1.58
N ARG A 343 -6.98 24.21 -2.37
CA ARG A 343 -8.01 25.18 -2.73
C ARG A 343 -9.09 25.38 -1.67
N ILE A 344 -9.12 24.58 -0.61
CA ILE A 344 -10.15 24.69 0.45
C ILE A 344 -9.72 25.80 1.41
N PRO A 345 -10.36 26.98 1.39
CA PRO A 345 -9.85 28.16 2.12
C PRO A 345 -10.01 28.02 3.65
N THR A 346 -10.92 27.15 4.10
CA THR A 346 -11.20 26.88 5.52
C THR A 346 -10.16 25.99 6.19
N ILE A 347 -9.23 25.42 5.41
CA ILE A 347 -8.19 24.52 5.89
C ILE A 347 -6.82 25.17 5.66
N LYS A 348 -5.99 25.12 6.69
CA LYS A 348 -4.58 25.48 6.65
C LYS A 348 -3.72 24.26 6.37
N HIS A 349 -2.60 24.44 5.67
CA HIS A 349 -1.77 23.33 5.23
C HIS A 349 -0.32 23.46 5.73
N ALA A 350 0.18 22.42 6.40
CA ALA A 350 1.56 22.30 6.86
C ALA A 350 2.31 21.22 6.07
N PHE A 351 3.44 21.56 5.46
CA PHE A 351 4.34 20.57 4.85
C PHE A 351 5.41 20.15 5.84
N VAL A 352 5.57 18.85 6.04
CA VAL A 352 6.44 18.29 7.10
C VAL A 352 7.50 17.33 6.57
N ASN A 353 7.48 17.08 5.26
CA ASN A 353 8.31 16.07 4.60
C ASN A 353 8.20 14.67 5.28
N HIS A 354 9.06 13.73 4.94
CA HIS A 354 9.08 12.36 5.51
C HIS A 354 10.39 12.02 6.20
N GLY A 355 11.26 13.00 6.37
CA GLY A 355 12.59 12.89 6.98
C GLY A 355 13.39 14.15 6.67
N GLU A 356 14.31 14.48 7.57
CA GLU A 356 15.28 15.55 7.36
C GLU A 356 16.55 14.96 6.75
N SER A 357 17.16 15.65 5.77
CA SER A 357 18.42 15.19 5.17
C SER A 357 19.23 16.36 4.63
N ASP A 358 20.53 16.12 4.42
CA ASP A 358 21.46 17.13 3.92
C ASP A 358 21.22 17.56 2.46
N LYS A 359 20.36 16.83 1.74
CA LYS A 359 20.16 17.01 0.30
C LYS A 359 19.30 18.24 0.00
N LEU A 360 19.67 18.99 -1.05
CA LEU A 360 18.90 20.14 -1.56
C LEU A 360 17.48 19.78 -2.00
N SER A 361 17.23 18.52 -2.35
CA SER A 361 15.89 18.02 -2.67
C SER A 361 14.88 18.19 -1.52
N SER A 362 15.35 18.39 -0.28
CA SER A 362 14.51 18.69 0.89
C SER A 362 13.89 20.10 0.81
N CYS A 363 14.53 21.07 0.15
CA CYS A 363 14.01 22.43 -0.03
C CYS A 363 13.36 22.61 -1.42
N ASN A 364 12.37 21.79 -1.74
CA ASN A 364 11.69 21.87 -3.04
C ASN A 364 10.84 23.16 -3.16
N PRO A 365 10.90 23.93 -4.27
CA PRO A 365 10.07 25.12 -4.48
C PRO A 365 8.55 24.90 -4.38
N TYR A 366 8.07 23.65 -4.50
CA TYR A 366 6.68 23.30 -4.25
C TYR A 366 6.22 23.65 -2.83
N ALA A 367 7.14 23.74 -1.86
CA ALA A 367 6.83 24.08 -0.47
C ALA A 367 6.14 25.46 -0.31
N LYS A 368 6.28 26.36 -1.30
CA LYS A 368 5.55 27.64 -1.36
C LYS A 368 4.03 27.52 -1.38
N ALA A 369 3.51 26.34 -1.75
CA ALA A 369 2.08 26.13 -1.88
C ALA A 369 1.37 25.92 -0.52
N TYR A 370 2.12 25.76 0.57
CA TYR A 370 1.60 25.51 1.91
C TYR A 370 1.57 26.79 2.74
N ASP A 371 0.73 26.82 3.78
CA ASP A 371 0.68 27.95 4.71
C ASP A 371 1.90 27.94 5.64
N GLU A 372 2.38 26.76 6.02
CA GLU A 372 3.57 26.58 6.85
C GLU A 372 4.41 25.40 6.35
N VAL A 373 5.71 25.48 6.60
CA VAL A 373 6.68 24.40 6.42
C VAL A 373 7.24 24.04 7.79
N TRP A 374 6.87 22.87 8.30
CA TRP A 374 7.39 22.41 9.58
C TRP A 374 8.69 21.63 9.37
N VAL A 375 9.73 22.07 10.04
CA VAL A 375 11.09 21.56 9.90
C VAL A 375 11.60 20.97 11.20
N ALA A 376 12.64 20.14 11.10
CA ALA A 376 13.21 19.47 12.27
C ALA A 376 13.90 20.45 13.23
N GLY A 377 14.60 21.48 12.73
CA GLY A 377 15.33 22.41 13.59
C GLY A 377 15.98 23.56 12.83
N PRO A 378 16.80 24.38 13.51
CA PRO A 378 17.41 25.59 12.95
C PRO A 378 18.14 25.39 11.63
N GLN A 379 18.86 24.27 11.48
CA GLN A 379 19.62 24.01 10.26
C GLN A 379 18.73 23.84 9.02
N ALA A 380 17.56 23.23 9.18
CA ALA A 380 16.61 23.08 8.09
C ALA A 380 15.97 24.43 7.70
N ARG A 381 15.73 25.30 8.69
CA ARG A 381 15.28 26.68 8.47
C ARG A 381 16.31 27.51 7.70
N GLU A 382 17.58 27.47 8.12
CA GLU A 382 18.70 28.08 7.41
C GLU A 382 18.82 27.57 5.96
N ARG A 383 18.54 26.27 5.74
CA ARG A 383 18.54 25.66 4.40
C ARG A 383 17.47 26.28 3.51
N TYR A 384 16.26 26.48 4.01
CA TYR A 384 15.20 27.16 3.27
C TYR A 384 15.57 28.61 2.95
N ALA A 385 16.13 29.34 3.91
CA ALA A 385 16.59 30.72 3.71
C ALA A 385 17.66 30.80 2.61
N ARG A 386 18.67 29.91 2.66
CA ARG A 386 19.77 29.86 1.68
C ARG A 386 19.32 29.41 0.29
N ALA A 387 18.41 28.45 0.23
CA ALA A 387 17.90 27.94 -1.04
C ALA A 387 17.06 28.97 -1.80
N ALA A 388 16.58 30.02 -1.11
CA ALA A 388 15.83 31.14 -1.68
C ALA A 388 14.67 30.69 -2.59
N VAL A 389 14.01 29.58 -2.23
CA VAL A 389 12.95 28.96 -3.05
C VAL A 389 11.61 29.69 -2.96
N GLY A 390 11.56 30.78 -2.17
CA GLY A 390 10.42 31.68 -1.98
C GLY A 390 9.49 31.29 -0.84
N VAL A 391 9.94 30.45 0.10
CA VAL A 391 9.27 30.25 1.41
C VAL A 391 9.78 31.33 2.35
N GLU A 392 8.89 32.10 2.97
CA GLU A 392 9.26 33.15 3.92
C GLU A 392 9.62 32.55 5.28
N ASP A 393 10.57 33.16 6.00
CA ASP A 393 11.03 32.63 7.29
C ASP A 393 9.91 32.54 8.34
N LYS A 394 8.96 33.48 8.32
CA LYS A 394 7.77 33.47 9.19
C LYS A 394 6.87 32.25 9.00
N ASP A 395 6.96 31.58 7.84
CA ASP A 395 6.15 30.41 7.49
C ASP A 395 6.93 29.11 7.77
N VAL A 396 8.17 29.20 8.26
CA VAL A 396 8.98 28.04 8.67
C VAL A 396 8.86 27.84 10.19
N VAL A 397 8.39 26.67 10.60
CA VAL A 397 8.15 26.34 12.02
C VAL A 397 9.00 25.15 12.45
N GLU A 398 9.78 25.32 13.50
CA GLU A 398 10.66 24.27 14.02
C GLU A 398 9.90 23.37 15.01
N ILE A 399 9.61 22.13 14.60
CA ILE A 399 8.82 21.18 15.39
C ILE A 399 9.64 20.02 15.96
N GLY A 400 10.91 19.90 15.62
CA GLY A 400 11.68 18.72 15.99
C GLY A 400 11.34 17.48 15.15
N ARG A 401 11.58 16.32 15.75
CA ARG A 401 11.49 15.00 15.14
C ARG A 401 10.64 14.08 16.01
N PRO A 402 9.31 14.30 16.13
CA PRO A 402 8.45 13.52 17.03
C PRO A 402 8.40 12.02 16.70
N GLN A 403 8.89 11.60 15.52
CA GLN A 403 9.03 10.18 15.18
C GLN A 403 10.17 9.49 15.94
N LEU A 404 11.08 10.27 16.54
CA LEU A 404 12.30 9.78 17.20
C LEU A 404 12.15 9.61 18.71
N ASP A 405 10.97 9.85 19.30
CA ASP A 405 10.73 9.71 20.74
C ASP A 405 11.10 8.33 21.32
N SER A 406 11.12 7.28 20.48
CA SER A 406 11.51 5.93 20.88
C SER A 406 13.02 5.68 20.89
N VAL A 407 13.82 6.60 20.35
CA VAL A 407 15.29 6.51 20.31
C VAL A 407 15.84 6.89 21.68
N ARG A 408 16.57 5.97 22.31
CA ARG A 408 17.12 6.13 23.64
C ARG A 408 18.43 6.94 23.59
N PRO A 409 18.62 7.92 24.48
CA PRO A 409 19.89 8.61 24.65
C PRO A 409 21.04 7.65 24.99
N ARG A 410 22.28 8.11 24.77
CA ARG A 410 23.51 7.42 25.19
C ARG A 410 23.50 7.22 26.71
N SER A 411 23.64 5.96 27.14
CA SER A 411 23.66 5.58 28.56
C SER A 411 25.07 5.47 29.16
N GLY A 412 26.12 5.80 28.40
CA GLY A 412 27.53 5.63 28.76
C GLY A 412 28.29 4.71 27.81
N PRO A 413 29.56 4.35 28.12
CA PRO A 413 30.30 3.34 27.37
C PRO A 413 29.73 1.93 27.61
N PRO A 414 30.04 0.95 26.76
CA PRO A 414 29.72 -0.46 27.03
C PRO A 414 30.24 -0.90 28.40
N ALA A 415 29.46 -1.69 29.13
CA ALA A 415 29.86 -2.19 30.44
C ALA A 415 31.19 -2.98 30.37
N ALA A 416 31.96 -2.99 31.46
CA ALA A 416 33.23 -3.71 31.50
C ALA A 416 33.03 -5.20 31.15
N GLY A 417 33.77 -5.68 30.14
CA GLY A 417 33.65 -7.05 29.63
C GLY A 417 32.49 -7.30 28.66
N ALA A 418 31.60 -6.32 28.44
CA ALA A 418 30.59 -6.38 27.39
C ALA A 418 31.20 -6.02 26.02
N ARG A 419 30.59 -6.55 24.96
CA ARG A 419 31.00 -6.23 23.59
C ARG A 419 30.47 -4.88 23.14
N THR A 420 31.28 -4.17 22.36
CA THR A 420 30.86 -2.95 21.66
C THR A 420 29.93 -3.34 20.50
N THR A 421 28.67 -2.96 20.58
CA THR A 421 27.68 -3.26 19.54
C THR A 421 27.70 -2.20 18.45
N VAL A 422 28.09 -2.60 17.24
CA VAL A 422 28.21 -1.70 16.08
C VAL A 422 27.08 -1.98 15.11
N LEU A 423 26.25 -0.98 14.81
CA LEU A 423 25.27 -1.03 13.74
C LEU A 423 25.89 -0.53 12.44
N TYR A 424 26.02 -1.41 11.44
CA TYR A 424 26.32 -1.01 10.08
C TYR A 424 25.01 -0.97 9.27
N ALA A 425 24.55 0.22 8.91
CA ALA A 425 23.27 0.45 8.25
C ALA A 425 23.44 1.27 6.95
N PRO A 426 24.03 0.68 5.89
CA PRO A 426 24.29 1.41 4.66
C PRO A 426 23.04 1.67 3.83
N THR A 427 23.05 2.74 3.07
CA THR A 427 22.07 3.05 2.01
C THR A 427 22.21 2.10 0.82
N TRP A 428 21.29 2.25 -0.13
CA TRP A 428 21.33 1.60 -1.43
C TRP A 428 21.84 2.58 -2.50
N GLU A 429 22.11 2.06 -3.69
CA GLU A 429 22.76 2.76 -4.80
C GLU A 429 22.03 4.00 -5.36
N GLY A 430 20.77 4.24 -5.00
CA GLY A 430 19.98 5.35 -5.54
C GLY A 430 19.54 5.15 -6.99
N TRP A 431 18.77 6.10 -7.53
CA TRP A 431 18.29 6.08 -8.93
C TRP A 431 19.17 6.92 -9.87
N ASP A 432 19.96 7.84 -9.33
CA ASP A 432 20.66 8.90 -10.07
C ASP A 432 22.10 8.52 -10.48
N GLY A 433 22.56 7.33 -10.11
CA GLY A 433 23.89 6.82 -10.46
C GLY A 433 25.07 7.58 -9.85
N HIS A 434 24.83 8.48 -8.88
CA HIS A 434 25.91 9.28 -8.31
C HIS A 434 26.85 8.41 -7.44
N PRO A 435 28.18 8.56 -7.59
CA PRO A 435 29.14 7.90 -6.71
C PRO A 435 28.95 8.37 -5.26
N GLY A 436 29.26 7.51 -4.29
CA GLY A 436 29.10 7.83 -2.87
C GLY A 436 27.70 7.58 -2.30
N ASN A 437 26.72 7.20 -3.14
CA ASN A 437 25.36 6.93 -2.67
C ASN A 437 25.26 5.77 -1.69
N THR A 438 26.16 4.78 -1.76
CA THR A 438 26.21 3.61 -0.87
C THR A 438 27.66 3.23 -0.58
N SER A 439 27.93 2.83 0.66
CA SER A 439 29.22 2.31 1.11
C SER A 439 29.41 0.83 0.77
N VAL A 440 28.34 0.10 0.43
CA VAL A 440 28.33 -1.37 0.29
C VAL A 440 29.36 -1.86 -0.73
N VAL A 441 29.49 -1.16 -1.86
CA VAL A 441 30.34 -1.61 -2.98
C VAL A 441 31.81 -1.35 -2.71
N ALA A 442 32.16 -0.13 -2.29
CA ALA A 442 33.55 0.31 -2.21
C ALA A 442 34.20 0.06 -0.83
N ALA A 443 33.42 0.10 0.25
CA ALA A 443 33.93 0.03 1.62
C ALA A 443 33.36 -1.14 2.44
N GLY A 444 32.16 -1.63 2.09
CA GLY A 444 31.37 -2.51 2.97
C GLY A 444 32.09 -3.80 3.39
N GLU A 445 32.79 -4.47 2.48
CA GLU A 445 33.54 -5.69 2.81
C GLU A 445 34.74 -5.41 3.74
N ASN A 446 35.47 -4.31 3.50
CA ASN A 446 36.62 -3.93 4.30
C ASN A 446 36.20 -3.50 5.71
N LEU A 447 35.15 -2.68 5.82
CA LEU A 447 34.55 -2.28 7.10
C LEU A 447 34.14 -3.49 7.92
N VAL A 448 33.45 -4.44 7.28
CA VAL A 448 33.00 -5.67 7.95
C VAL A 448 34.19 -6.51 8.39
N ARG A 449 35.23 -6.69 7.56
CA ARG A 449 36.43 -7.42 7.97
C ARG A 449 37.14 -6.76 9.15
N ALA A 450 37.31 -5.43 9.11
CA ALA A 450 37.95 -4.68 10.20
C ALA A 450 37.16 -4.79 11.52
N LEU A 451 35.84 -4.70 11.46
CA LEU A 451 34.97 -4.87 12.64
C LEU A 451 35.00 -6.30 13.18
N LEU A 452 35.05 -7.31 12.32
CA LEU A 452 35.08 -8.72 12.72
C LEU A 452 36.45 -9.16 13.26
N ALA A 453 37.53 -8.44 12.92
CA ALA A 453 38.88 -8.71 13.43
C ALA A 453 39.01 -8.41 14.94
N ASP A 454 38.16 -7.54 15.49
CA ASP A 454 38.10 -7.25 16.92
C ASP A 454 37.13 -8.22 17.63
N PRO A 455 37.63 -9.10 18.52
CA PRO A 455 36.79 -10.09 19.22
C PRO A 455 35.79 -9.46 20.20
N ALA A 456 36.03 -8.22 20.64
CA ALA A 456 35.16 -7.46 21.53
C ALA A 456 34.07 -6.68 20.78
N VAL A 457 33.96 -6.81 19.44
CA VAL A 457 32.86 -6.21 18.66
C VAL A 457 31.69 -7.18 18.49
N ARG A 458 30.47 -6.64 18.52
CA ARG A 458 29.25 -7.28 18.05
C ARG A 458 28.64 -6.48 16.90
N LEU A 459 28.84 -6.94 15.66
CA LEU A 459 28.25 -6.34 14.47
C LEU A 459 26.75 -6.66 14.28
N LEU A 460 25.92 -5.62 14.13
CA LEU A 460 24.57 -5.66 13.59
C LEU A 460 24.59 -5.09 12.17
N TYR A 461 24.32 -5.89 11.15
CA TYR A 461 24.25 -5.45 9.76
C TYR A 461 22.79 -5.32 9.31
N LYS A 462 22.37 -4.10 8.94
CA LYS A 462 21.02 -3.81 8.45
C LYS A 462 21.08 -3.13 7.08
N PRO A 463 21.21 -3.91 5.98
CA PRO A 463 21.23 -3.35 4.63
C PRO A 463 19.89 -2.76 4.24
N HIS A 464 19.91 -1.76 3.37
CA HIS A 464 18.69 -1.19 2.81
C HIS A 464 17.90 -2.25 1.98
N PRO A 465 16.55 -2.30 2.04
CA PRO A 465 15.77 -3.30 1.33
C PRO A 465 15.88 -3.26 -0.21
N LEU A 466 16.31 -2.11 -0.75
CA LEU A 466 16.52 -1.89 -2.19
C LEU A 466 17.98 -2.10 -2.64
N THR A 467 18.90 -2.51 -1.76
CA THR A 467 20.30 -2.75 -2.15
C THR A 467 20.36 -3.81 -3.27
N GLY A 468 20.98 -3.45 -4.39
CA GLY A 468 21.09 -4.29 -5.58
C GLY A 468 19.88 -4.28 -6.51
N SER A 469 18.91 -3.38 -6.30
CA SER A 469 17.73 -3.23 -7.16
C SER A 469 18.03 -2.49 -8.47
N VAL A 470 19.04 -1.62 -8.48
CA VAL A 470 19.48 -0.85 -9.65
C VAL A 470 20.88 -1.30 -10.08
N GLN A 471 21.80 -1.51 -9.13
CA GLN A 471 23.17 -1.93 -9.41
C GLN A 471 23.43 -3.38 -8.96
N PRO A 472 23.55 -4.35 -9.89
CA PRO A 472 23.79 -5.75 -9.53
C PRO A 472 25.05 -5.97 -8.67
N ALA A 473 26.08 -5.14 -8.84
CA ALA A 473 27.30 -5.17 -8.04
C ALA A 473 27.04 -4.92 -6.55
N ALA A 474 26.14 -3.98 -6.20
CA ALA A 474 25.74 -3.73 -4.81
C ALA A 474 25.06 -4.95 -4.19
N GLY A 475 24.19 -5.63 -4.96
CA GLY A 475 23.58 -6.88 -4.51
C GLY A 475 24.58 -8.03 -4.34
N ALA A 476 25.65 -8.06 -5.15
CA ALA A 476 26.72 -9.05 -4.99
C ALA A 476 27.58 -8.77 -3.75
N ALA A 477 27.93 -7.51 -3.49
CA ALA A 477 28.67 -7.09 -2.30
C ALA A 477 27.88 -7.34 -1.01
N ASP A 478 26.58 -7.00 -0.96
CA ASP A 478 25.70 -7.33 0.18
C ASP A 478 25.70 -8.84 0.49
N ARG A 479 25.66 -9.71 -0.53
CA ARG A 479 25.76 -11.16 -0.31
C ARG A 479 27.09 -11.57 0.31
N ARG A 480 28.21 -11.04 -0.19
CA ARG A 480 29.55 -11.33 0.35
C ARG A 480 29.68 -10.83 1.79
N ILE A 481 29.20 -9.63 2.10
CA ILE A 481 29.15 -9.10 3.48
C ILE A 481 28.38 -10.04 4.41
N ARG A 482 27.19 -10.49 4.00
CA ARG A 482 26.40 -11.45 4.78
C ARG A 482 27.11 -12.78 4.98
N GLU A 483 27.87 -13.23 4.01
CA GLU A 483 28.69 -14.45 4.10
C GLU A 483 29.84 -14.29 5.09
N LEU A 484 30.55 -13.15 5.07
CA LEU A 484 31.61 -12.82 6.03
C LEU A 484 31.08 -12.83 7.46
N ILE A 485 29.93 -12.18 7.70
CA ILE A 485 29.30 -12.12 9.02
C ILE A 485 28.91 -13.53 9.50
N ARG A 486 28.32 -14.35 8.63
CA ARG A 486 27.95 -15.73 8.96
C ARG A 486 29.16 -16.62 9.23
N ALA A 487 30.27 -16.40 8.53
CA ALA A 487 31.51 -17.14 8.77
C ALA A 487 32.07 -16.80 10.15
N ALA A 488 32.20 -15.51 10.47
CA ALA A 488 32.67 -15.07 11.78
C ALA A 488 31.77 -15.54 12.95
N SER A 489 30.44 -15.54 12.77
CA SER A 489 29.53 -16.08 13.79
C SER A 489 29.73 -17.59 14.05
N ARG A 490 30.17 -18.37 13.04
CA ARG A 490 30.43 -19.81 13.21
C ARG A 490 31.76 -20.09 13.91
N GLU A 491 32.74 -19.22 13.74
CA GLU A 491 34.09 -19.37 14.31
C GLU A 491 34.17 -18.91 15.77
N ARG A 492 33.19 -18.13 16.24
CA ARG A 492 33.14 -17.69 17.64
C ARG A 492 32.81 -18.84 18.59
N PRO A 493 33.59 -19.03 19.67
CA PRO A 493 33.23 -19.95 20.74
C PRO A 493 31.86 -19.55 21.31
N ALA A 494 30.96 -20.53 21.49
CA ALA A 494 29.67 -20.29 22.12
C ALA A 494 29.87 -19.98 23.61
N ALA A 495 30.16 -18.73 23.95
CA ALA A 495 30.20 -18.28 25.34
C ALA A 495 28.77 -18.33 25.90
N SER A 496 28.57 -19.19 26.90
CA SER A 496 27.34 -19.39 27.70
C SER A 496 26.04 -19.33 26.90
N ALA A 497 25.67 -20.48 26.33
CA ALA A 497 24.34 -20.68 25.76
C ALA A 497 23.24 -20.52 26.82
N GLN A 498 22.60 -19.35 26.88
CA GLN A 498 21.20 -19.27 27.30
C GLN A 498 20.30 -18.55 26.27
N PRO A 499 20.11 -19.08 25.04
CA PRO A 499 19.00 -18.66 24.17
C PRO A 499 17.73 -19.52 24.35
N ALA A 500 17.72 -20.53 25.23
CA ALA A 500 16.63 -21.52 25.25
C ALA A 500 15.29 -21.03 25.84
N ARG A 501 15.28 -19.98 26.68
CA ARG A 501 14.05 -19.53 27.37
C ARG A 501 13.17 -18.57 26.53
N SER A 502 13.74 -17.89 25.53
CA SER A 502 13.09 -16.78 24.82
C SER A 502 12.49 -17.15 23.46
N ALA A 503 12.85 -18.29 22.85
CA ALA A 503 12.27 -18.69 21.55
C ALA A 503 10.75 -18.95 21.60
N PRO A 504 10.20 -19.70 22.58
CA PRO A 504 8.75 -19.89 22.70
C PRO A 504 8.00 -18.59 23.02
N GLU A 505 8.62 -17.70 23.79
CA GLU A 505 8.07 -16.39 24.10
C GLU A 505 8.03 -15.47 22.88
N LEU A 506 9.11 -15.43 22.10
CA LEU A 506 9.18 -14.67 20.85
C LEU A 506 8.16 -15.20 19.84
N GLU A 507 7.97 -16.51 19.73
CA GLU A 507 6.92 -17.10 18.88
C GLU A 507 5.52 -16.69 19.35
N ARG A 508 5.24 -16.73 20.66
CA ARG A 508 3.97 -16.28 21.26
C ARG A 508 3.71 -14.80 20.97
N LEU A 509 4.70 -13.93 21.20
CA LEU A 509 4.61 -12.50 20.95
C LEU A 509 4.48 -12.20 19.45
N THR A 510 5.15 -12.96 18.59
CA THR A 510 4.99 -12.87 17.14
C THR A 510 3.56 -13.19 16.74
N ALA A 511 2.98 -14.27 17.26
CA ALA A 511 1.61 -14.66 17.00
C ALA A 511 0.59 -13.64 17.54
N GLU A 512 0.86 -13.04 18.70
CA GLU A 512 0.05 -11.97 19.27
C GLU A 512 0.08 -10.71 18.40
N LEU A 513 1.28 -10.23 18.04
CA LEU A 513 1.43 -9.04 17.21
C LEU A 513 0.86 -9.25 15.80
N ASP A 514 1.04 -10.44 15.23
CA ASP A 514 0.40 -10.81 13.95
C ASP A 514 -1.12 -10.85 14.09
N ARG A 515 -1.69 -11.26 15.22
CA ARG A 515 -3.14 -11.23 15.47
C ARG A 515 -3.67 -9.80 15.60
N LEU A 516 -2.98 -8.96 16.35
CA LEU A 516 -3.36 -7.55 16.59
C LEU A 516 -3.26 -6.70 15.32
N THR A 517 -2.30 -7.02 14.45
CA THR A 517 -2.07 -6.29 13.19
C THR A 517 -2.70 -6.95 11.96
N ALA A 518 -3.23 -8.17 12.09
CA ALA A 518 -3.92 -8.85 11.00
C ALA A 518 -5.17 -8.07 10.58
N ALA A 519 -5.26 -7.78 9.28
CA ALA A 519 -6.42 -7.14 8.70
C ALA A 519 -7.67 -8.05 8.65
N GLY A 520 -7.54 -9.37 8.88
CA GLY A 520 -8.65 -10.33 8.77
C GLY A 520 -9.20 -10.51 7.34
N VAL A 521 -8.50 -10.01 6.33
CA VAL A 521 -8.98 -9.97 4.94
C VAL A 521 -8.52 -11.20 4.15
N ARG A 522 -9.45 -11.90 3.49
CA ARG A 522 -9.12 -13.01 2.59
C ARG A 522 -8.37 -12.55 1.34
N GLU A 523 -7.57 -13.45 0.77
CA GLU A 523 -6.87 -13.18 -0.48
C GLU A 523 -7.86 -12.84 -1.61
N GLY A 524 -7.56 -11.78 -2.37
CA GLY A 524 -8.40 -11.30 -3.46
C GLY A 524 -9.74 -10.66 -3.04
N ALA A 525 -9.91 -10.27 -1.78
CA ALA A 525 -11.01 -9.41 -1.34
C ALA A 525 -10.98 -8.05 -2.05
N ASP A 526 -12.15 -7.55 -2.43
CA ASP A 526 -12.31 -6.21 -2.97
C ASP A 526 -12.34 -5.13 -1.87
N GLN A 527 -12.50 -3.87 -2.26
CA GLN A 527 -12.45 -2.74 -1.33
C GLN A 527 -13.62 -2.74 -0.34
N VAL A 528 -14.83 -3.11 -0.78
CA VAL A 528 -16.01 -3.20 0.09
C VAL A 528 -15.87 -4.29 1.15
N GLU A 529 -15.33 -5.46 0.77
CA GLU A 529 -15.06 -6.52 1.75
C GLU A 529 -13.95 -6.14 2.74
N ARG A 530 -12.95 -5.38 2.29
CA ARG A 530 -11.92 -4.81 3.18
C ARG A 530 -12.52 -3.81 4.15
N MET A 531 -13.35 -2.89 3.69
CA MET A 531 -14.09 -1.95 4.54
C MET A 531 -14.93 -2.70 5.59
N LEU A 532 -15.64 -3.75 5.18
CA LEU A 532 -16.43 -4.59 6.09
C LEU A 532 -15.56 -5.27 7.17
N ALA A 533 -14.40 -5.82 6.77
CA ALA A 533 -13.50 -6.51 7.69
C ALA A 533 -12.70 -5.56 8.60
N GLN A 534 -12.50 -4.31 8.16
CA GLN A 534 -11.66 -3.31 8.81
C GLN A 534 -12.50 -2.11 9.28
N SER A 535 -13.61 -2.40 9.96
CA SER A 535 -14.47 -1.43 10.65
C SER A 535 -13.73 -0.73 11.80
N ALA A 536 -14.43 0.10 12.59
CA ALA A 536 -13.88 0.75 13.78
C ALA A 536 -13.17 -0.28 14.70
N PRO A 537 -11.88 -0.10 15.01
CA PRO A 537 -11.17 -0.98 15.92
C PRO A 537 -11.74 -0.83 17.33
N PRO A 538 -11.65 -1.88 18.19
CA PRO A 538 -11.98 -1.74 19.59
C PRO A 538 -11.06 -0.69 20.24
N PRO A 539 -11.56 0.11 21.21
CA PRO A 539 -10.74 1.06 21.94
C PRO A 539 -9.49 0.40 22.53
N GLY A 540 -8.35 1.11 22.50
CA GLY A 540 -7.07 0.65 23.07
C GLY A 540 -6.28 -0.36 22.23
N ARG A 541 -6.71 -0.67 20.99
CA ARG A 541 -5.98 -1.61 20.11
C ARG A 541 -4.59 -1.09 19.73
N ALA A 542 -4.44 0.20 19.42
CA ALA A 542 -3.16 0.81 19.05
C ALA A 542 -2.18 0.76 20.20
N GLU A 543 -2.62 1.06 21.42
CA GLU A 543 -1.80 0.89 22.62
C GLU A 543 -1.42 -0.57 22.86
N ALA A 544 -2.35 -1.51 22.62
CA ALA A 544 -2.05 -2.94 22.69
C ALA A 544 -1.01 -3.36 21.64
N VAL A 545 -1.09 -2.83 20.41
CA VAL A 545 -0.09 -3.04 19.36
C VAL A 545 1.25 -2.44 19.76
N ALA A 546 1.29 -1.23 20.32
CA ALA A 546 2.51 -0.58 20.77
C ALA A 546 3.17 -1.37 21.90
N ARG A 547 2.40 -1.76 22.93
CA ARG A 547 2.87 -2.63 24.03
C ARG A 547 3.37 -3.98 23.52
N ALA A 548 2.62 -4.63 22.63
CA ALA A 548 3.02 -5.90 22.04
C ALA A 548 4.28 -5.77 21.16
N THR A 549 4.45 -4.64 20.47
CA THR A 549 5.65 -4.34 19.69
C THR A 549 6.86 -4.16 20.60
N ALA A 550 6.74 -3.35 21.66
CA ALA A 550 7.81 -3.15 22.63
C ALA A 550 8.23 -4.48 23.30
N ALA A 551 7.26 -5.27 23.78
CA ALA A 551 7.53 -6.58 24.37
C ALA A 551 8.15 -7.55 23.35
N TRP A 552 7.68 -7.52 22.09
CA TRP A 552 8.26 -8.33 21.02
C TRP A 552 9.71 -7.94 20.72
N GLU A 553 10.03 -6.64 20.68
CA GLU A 553 11.39 -6.17 20.42
C GLU A 553 12.35 -6.53 21.56
N GLU A 554 11.91 -6.39 22.81
CA GLU A 554 12.66 -6.83 23.98
C GLU A 554 12.93 -8.34 23.93
N ALA A 555 11.89 -9.16 23.69
CA ALA A 555 12.03 -10.60 23.54
C ALA A 555 12.89 -10.99 22.32
N TYR A 556 12.82 -10.23 21.23
CA TYR A 556 13.66 -10.45 20.05
C TYR A 556 15.13 -10.26 20.41
N TRP A 557 15.50 -9.13 21.00
CA TRP A 557 16.90 -8.88 21.38
C TRP A 557 17.40 -9.86 22.45
N ALA A 558 16.55 -10.25 23.40
CA ALA A 558 16.85 -11.26 24.41
C ALA A 558 16.91 -12.71 23.86
N SER A 559 16.38 -12.95 22.66
CA SER A 559 16.47 -14.25 21.98
C SER A 559 17.78 -14.50 21.25
N LEU A 560 18.51 -13.43 20.98
CA LEU A 560 19.77 -13.49 20.26
C LEU A 560 20.91 -13.63 21.27
N PRO A 561 21.92 -14.47 21.02
CA PRO A 561 23.12 -14.46 21.82
C PRO A 561 23.73 -13.06 21.84
N VAL A 562 24.11 -12.60 23.04
CA VAL A 562 24.68 -11.27 23.26
C VAL A 562 25.99 -11.06 22.50
N ASP A 563 26.62 -12.14 22.06
CA ASP A 563 27.92 -12.17 21.43
C ASP A 563 27.89 -12.40 19.93
N GLU A 564 26.73 -12.81 19.41
CA GLU A 564 26.57 -13.19 18.01
C GLU A 564 26.30 -11.96 17.14
N HIS A 565 26.98 -11.91 15.98
CA HIS A 565 26.70 -10.95 14.94
C HIS A 565 25.35 -11.20 14.28
N GLN A 566 24.63 -10.14 13.93
CA GLN A 566 23.26 -10.24 13.43
C GLN A 566 23.11 -9.61 12.06
N ILE A 567 22.35 -10.28 11.19
CA ILE A 567 21.94 -9.76 9.87
C ILE A 567 20.44 -9.45 9.92
N VAL A 568 20.09 -8.17 10.04
CA VAL A 568 18.71 -7.70 10.22
C VAL A 568 18.12 -7.30 8.87
N THR A 569 17.35 -8.20 8.25
CA THR A 569 16.73 -7.97 6.93
C THR A 569 15.19 -7.90 6.96
N GLY A 570 14.60 -8.22 8.11
CA GLY A 570 13.16 -8.15 8.33
C GLY A 570 12.64 -6.72 8.51
N VAL A 571 11.32 -6.57 8.35
CA VAL A 571 10.59 -5.33 8.71
C VAL A 571 10.59 -5.10 10.23
N ARG A 572 10.67 -6.18 11.02
CA ARG A 572 10.84 -6.17 12.47
C ARG A 572 12.15 -6.89 12.82
N PRO A 573 12.96 -6.37 13.77
CA PRO A 573 12.77 -5.11 14.48
C PRO A 573 12.90 -3.88 13.57
N ALA A 574 12.26 -2.78 13.97
CA ALA A 574 12.38 -1.49 13.27
C ALA A 574 13.81 -0.95 13.37
N LEU A 575 14.15 0.02 12.52
CA LEU A 575 15.48 0.65 12.53
C LEU A 575 15.81 1.29 13.89
N TYR A 576 14.85 1.98 14.52
CA TYR A 576 15.04 2.63 15.82
C TYR A 576 15.32 1.64 16.96
N SER A 577 14.74 0.44 16.88
CA SER A 577 15.09 -0.65 17.81
C SER A 577 16.55 -1.09 17.64
N CYS A 578 17.08 -1.10 16.42
CA CYS A 578 18.51 -1.33 16.19
C CYS A 578 19.39 -0.20 16.72
N PHE A 579 18.92 1.06 16.68
CA PHE A 579 19.64 2.19 17.30
C PHE A 579 19.75 2.02 18.81
N ASN A 580 18.67 1.56 19.44
CA ASN A 580 18.62 1.32 20.87
C ASN A 580 19.55 0.18 21.30
N ALA A 581 19.75 -0.82 20.43
CA ALA A 581 20.64 -1.94 20.68
C ALA A 581 22.14 -1.66 20.37
N ALA A 582 22.46 -0.55 19.70
CA ALA A 582 23.82 -0.25 19.25
C ALA A 582 24.50 0.83 20.10
N ASP A 583 25.82 0.74 20.22
CA ASP A 583 26.70 1.74 20.87
C ASP A 583 27.29 2.72 19.84
N LEU A 584 27.44 2.26 18.59
CA LEU A 584 28.05 2.97 17.46
C LEU A 584 27.24 2.72 16.19
N LEU A 585 26.99 3.76 15.39
CA LEU A 585 26.51 3.64 14.02
C LEU A 585 27.65 3.84 13.03
N ILE A 586 27.73 2.97 12.02
CA ILE A 586 28.48 3.20 10.78
C ILE A 586 27.46 3.26 9.64
N SER A 587 27.51 4.33 8.86
CA SER A 587 26.64 4.55 7.71
C SER A 587 27.40 5.29 6.61
N ASP A 588 26.75 5.52 5.49
CA ASP A 588 27.06 6.50 4.45
C ASP A 588 26.15 7.73 4.61
N VAL A 589 26.31 8.76 3.76
CA VAL A 589 25.54 10.01 3.83
C VAL A 589 24.04 9.73 3.69
N SER A 590 23.31 9.79 4.80
CA SER A 590 21.95 9.26 4.91
C SER A 590 21.15 9.99 5.98
N SER A 591 19.83 10.09 5.79
CA SER A 591 18.91 10.54 6.85
C SER A 591 18.94 9.61 8.08
N VAL A 592 19.40 8.35 7.93
CA VAL A 592 19.63 7.43 9.05
C VAL A 592 20.59 8.03 10.09
N ILE A 593 21.59 8.79 9.66
CA ILE A 593 22.53 9.49 10.56
C ILE A 593 21.79 10.59 11.32
N SER A 594 21.01 11.40 10.59
CA SER A 594 20.18 12.44 11.20
C SER A 594 19.26 11.84 12.26
N ASP A 595 18.66 10.67 12.02
CA ASP A 595 17.82 9.98 13.00
C ASP A 595 18.63 9.46 14.22
N PHE A 596 19.79 8.86 13.96
CA PHE A 596 20.63 8.27 15.01
C PHE A 596 21.22 9.32 15.95
N LEU A 597 21.46 10.54 15.46
CA LEU A 597 21.92 11.68 16.26
C LEU A 597 20.98 12.01 17.43
N ALA A 598 19.69 11.65 17.37
CA ALA A 598 18.78 11.79 18.52
C ALA A 598 19.29 11.05 19.77
N SER A 599 20.02 9.94 19.58
CA SER A 599 20.62 9.19 20.67
C SER A 599 21.85 9.87 21.30
N GLY A 600 22.50 10.81 20.60
CA GLY A 600 23.78 11.39 21.02
C GLY A 600 24.97 10.41 21.02
N LYS A 601 24.77 9.17 20.56
CA LYS A 601 25.81 8.15 20.48
C LYS A 601 26.82 8.47 19.36
N PRO A 602 28.09 8.00 19.47
CA PRO A 602 29.07 8.14 18.41
C PRO A 602 28.59 7.51 17.09
N TYR A 603 28.99 8.11 15.97
CA TYR A 603 28.73 7.56 14.64
C TYR A 603 29.86 7.90 13.68
N ALA A 604 29.96 7.10 12.61
CA ALA A 604 30.93 7.29 11.56
C ALA A 604 30.30 7.23 10.17
N VAL A 605 30.91 7.97 9.24
CA VAL A 605 30.48 8.06 7.85
C VAL A 605 31.57 7.53 6.94
N ALA A 606 31.24 6.51 6.15
CA ALA A 606 32.12 5.99 5.11
C ALA A 606 32.16 6.96 3.92
N ASN A 607 33.32 7.57 3.68
CA ASN A 607 33.54 8.43 2.52
C ASN A 607 33.92 7.58 1.31
N THR A 608 32.93 7.29 0.47
CA THR A 608 33.11 6.60 -0.82
C THR A 608 32.96 7.54 -2.02
N SER A 609 32.99 8.86 -1.78
CA SER A 609 32.80 9.88 -2.80
C SER A 609 34.06 10.22 -3.61
N GLY A 610 35.24 9.89 -3.07
CA GLY A 610 36.53 10.31 -3.62
C GLY A 610 36.95 11.73 -3.23
N LEU A 611 36.12 12.46 -2.48
CA LEU A 611 36.46 13.78 -1.94
C LEU A 611 37.50 13.66 -0.81
N SER A 612 38.34 14.69 -0.66
CA SER A 612 39.15 14.86 0.56
C SER A 612 38.24 14.97 1.78
N GLU A 613 38.75 14.63 2.96
CA GLU A 613 37.96 14.72 4.20
C GLU A 613 37.44 16.15 4.44
N GLU A 614 38.25 17.16 4.19
CA GLU A 614 37.87 18.57 4.30
C GLU A 614 36.69 18.92 3.38
N ALA A 615 36.78 18.57 2.10
CA ALA A 615 35.70 18.81 1.14
C ALA A 615 34.44 18.00 1.48
N PHE A 616 34.62 16.79 2.00
CA PHE A 616 33.52 15.93 2.43
C PHE A 616 32.78 16.52 3.64
N ARG A 617 33.50 17.01 4.66
CA ARG A 617 32.91 17.71 5.82
C ARG A 617 32.21 19.00 5.41
N ALA A 618 32.78 19.77 4.48
CA ALA A 618 32.17 20.99 3.98
C ALA A 618 30.87 20.74 3.19
N GLY A 619 30.80 19.62 2.45
CA GLY A 619 29.64 19.26 1.64
C GLY A 619 28.46 18.67 2.42
N PHE A 620 28.73 18.02 3.56
CA PHE A 620 27.71 17.26 4.30
C PHE A 620 27.71 17.64 5.79
N PRO A 621 26.76 18.49 6.23
CA PRO A 621 26.74 18.95 7.61
C PRO A 621 26.65 17.83 8.67
N THR A 622 25.96 16.72 8.37
CA THR A 622 25.93 15.57 9.27
C THR A 622 27.30 14.89 9.44
N VAL A 623 28.28 15.17 8.59
CA VAL A 623 29.65 14.65 8.72
C VAL A 623 30.49 15.50 9.67
N ALA A 624 30.11 16.76 9.93
CA ALA A 624 30.89 17.68 10.76
C ALA A 624 31.20 17.11 12.17
N ALA A 625 30.27 16.34 12.74
CA ALA A 625 30.44 15.70 14.05
C ALA A 625 30.67 14.17 13.97
N ALA A 626 31.08 13.67 12.81
CA ALA A 626 31.31 12.25 12.56
C ALA A 626 32.80 11.90 12.46
N THR A 627 33.14 10.66 12.79
CA THR A 627 34.39 10.04 12.33
C THR A 627 34.25 9.70 10.84
N VAL A 628 35.19 10.14 10.01
CA VAL A 628 35.19 9.83 8.58
C VAL A 628 36.02 8.57 8.36
N LEU A 629 35.43 7.56 7.73
CA LEU A 629 36.09 6.30 7.39
C LEU A 629 36.39 6.24 5.90
N THR A 630 37.64 5.96 5.57
CA THR A 630 38.09 5.67 4.20
C THR A 630 37.65 4.26 3.77
N PRO A 631 37.57 3.98 2.46
CA PRO A 631 37.11 2.68 1.95
C PRO A 631 37.95 1.46 2.36
N ASP A 632 39.20 1.66 2.79
CA ASP A 632 40.10 0.64 3.31
C ASP A 632 39.83 0.26 4.78
N ALA A 633 38.94 0.99 5.47
CA ALA A 633 38.54 0.78 6.86
C ALA A 633 39.66 0.92 7.91
N GLY A 634 40.79 1.57 7.56
CA GLY A 634 41.94 1.73 8.47
C GLY A 634 41.62 2.48 9.76
N GLY A 635 40.61 3.36 9.76
CA GLY A 635 40.18 4.13 10.94
C GLY A 635 39.28 3.39 11.92
N VAL A 636 38.85 2.15 11.63
CA VAL A 636 37.92 1.40 12.49
C VAL A 636 38.47 1.14 13.90
N PRO A 637 39.73 0.72 14.10
CA PRO A 637 40.27 0.49 15.45
C PRO A 637 40.25 1.73 16.33
N ALA A 638 40.66 2.89 15.79
CA ALA A 638 40.65 4.15 16.51
C ALA A 638 39.21 4.59 16.88
N LEU A 639 38.25 4.39 15.97
CA LEU A 639 36.84 4.64 16.24
C LEU A 639 36.27 3.76 17.37
N LEU A 640 36.62 2.48 17.40
CA LEU A 640 36.16 1.58 18.47
C LEU A 640 36.74 2.00 19.83
N GLU A 641 37.97 2.48 19.85
CA GLU A 641 38.64 2.96 21.05
C GLU A 641 37.90 4.15 21.67
N THR A 642 37.47 5.15 20.88
CA THR A 642 36.72 6.31 21.39
C THR A 642 35.33 5.95 21.94
N VAL A 643 34.73 4.86 21.44
CA VAL A 643 33.44 4.37 21.97
C VAL A 643 33.60 3.71 23.33
N ARG A 644 34.70 2.96 23.52
CA ARG A 644 35.04 2.26 24.78
C ARG A 644 35.60 3.22 25.83
N HIS A 645 36.26 4.27 25.38
CA HIS A 645 36.93 5.29 26.17
C HIS A 645 36.37 6.68 25.83
N PRO A 646 35.20 7.07 26.38
CA PRO A 646 34.53 8.32 26.06
C PRO A 646 35.39 9.58 26.31
N GLU A 647 36.40 9.49 27.17
CA GLU A 647 37.38 10.55 27.39
C GLU A 647 38.24 10.86 26.16
N LYS A 648 38.30 9.94 25.18
CA LYS A 648 38.99 10.11 23.89
C LYS A 648 38.06 10.58 22.77
N ASP A 649 36.79 10.80 23.07
CA ASP A 649 35.76 11.17 22.10
C ASP A 649 35.69 12.70 21.92
N GLU A 650 36.62 13.24 21.13
CA GLU A 650 36.73 14.67 20.84
C GLU A 650 35.52 15.26 20.08
N LEU A 651 34.64 14.40 19.55
CA LEU A 651 33.46 14.80 18.77
C LEU A 651 32.18 14.90 19.61
N ALA A 652 32.23 14.63 20.92
CA ALA A 652 31.03 14.63 21.77
C ALA A 652 30.30 15.98 21.77
N ASP A 653 31.03 17.09 21.96
CA ASP A 653 30.45 18.43 22.00
C ASP A 653 29.92 18.85 20.62
N ALA A 654 30.68 18.57 19.55
CA ALA A 654 30.24 18.80 18.19
C ALA A 654 28.96 18.03 17.84
N ARG A 655 28.80 16.80 18.35
CA ARG A 655 27.56 16.02 18.17
C ARG A 655 26.40 16.59 18.95
N ALA A 656 26.62 17.08 20.16
CA ALA A 656 25.57 17.74 20.95
C ALA A 656 25.09 19.04 20.28
N GLU A 657 26.01 19.86 19.78
CA GLU A 657 25.70 21.06 19.00
C GLU A 657 24.95 20.72 17.71
N LEU A 658 25.43 19.72 16.96
CA LEU A 658 24.79 19.28 15.72
C LEU A 658 23.38 18.74 15.97
N LYS A 659 23.17 17.96 17.05
CA LYS A 659 21.83 17.49 17.46
C LYS A 659 20.90 18.68 17.69
N LEU A 660 21.34 19.69 18.45
CA LEU A 660 20.57 20.90 18.71
C LEU A 660 20.23 21.65 17.41
N ARG A 661 21.18 21.79 16.48
CA ARG A 661 20.94 22.46 15.19
C ARG A 661 20.02 21.67 14.26
N LEU A 662 20.08 20.34 14.26
CA LEU A 662 19.25 19.49 13.40
C LEU A 662 17.83 19.30 13.93
N MET A 663 17.64 19.22 15.24
CA MET A 663 16.38 18.81 15.85
C MET A 663 15.75 19.86 16.78
N GLY A 664 16.47 20.93 17.11
CA GLY A 664 16.08 21.84 18.18
C GLY A 664 16.36 21.25 19.57
N PRO A 665 15.88 21.92 20.64
CA PRO A 665 16.14 21.51 22.01
C PRO A 665 15.47 20.19 22.38
N ASP A 666 15.91 19.56 23.47
CA ASP A 666 15.25 18.36 24.01
C ASP A 666 13.94 18.72 24.73
N GLU A 667 13.87 19.91 25.36
CA GLU A 667 12.70 20.42 26.07
C GLU A 667 12.28 21.81 25.55
N PRO A 668 10.97 22.07 25.30
CA PRO A 668 9.87 21.11 25.33
C PRO A 668 10.07 20.04 24.24
N THR A 669 9.56 18.83 24.44
CA THR A 669 9.76 17.70 23.51
C THR A 669 9.31 18.01 22.08
N SER A 670 9.83 17.25 21.10
CA SER A 670 9.40 17.40 19.69
C SER A 670 7.89 17.20 19.52
N GLN A 671 7.28 16.31 20.30
CA GLN A 671 5.82 16.10 20.29
C GLN A 671 5.06 17.32 20.82
N GLU A 672 5.55 17.97 21.88
CA GLU A 672 4.96 19.20 22.43
C GLU A 672 5.10 20.39 21.48
N ARG A 673 6.27 20.54 20.84
CA ARG A 673 6.48 21.55 19.78
C ARG A 673 5.55 21.33 18.60
N CYS A 674 5.39 20.08 18.15
CA CYS A 674 4.45 19.72 17.09
C CYS A 674 3.00 20.06 17.47
N ASN A 675 2.59 19.79 18.72
CA ASN A 675 1.28 20.20 19.22
C ASN A 675 1.12 21.73 19.30
N ALA A 676 2.17 22.46 19.71
CA ALA A 676 2.15 23.91 19.73
C ALA A 676 1.99 24.51 18.33
N ALA A 677 2.75 24.01 17.34
CA ALA A 677 2.61 24.39 15.94
C ALA A 677 1.20 24.10 15.41
N LEU A 678 0.65 22.91 15.73
CA LEU A 678 -0.72 22.56 15.36
C LEU A 678 -1.75 23.54 15.95
N ARG A 679 -1.65 23.89 17.23
CA ARG A 679 -2.55 24.86 17.87
C ARG A 679 -2.47 26.24 17.19
N GLY A 680 -1.25 26.71 16.90
CA GLY A 680 -1.02 27.98 16.21
C GLY A 680 -1.69 28.00 14.84
N LEU A 681 -1.42 26.99 14.02
CA LEU A 681 -1.98 26.89 12.67
C LEU A 681 -3.50 26.69 12.67
N TYR A 682 -4.03 25.94 13.65
CA TYR A 682 -5.47 25.78 13.85
C TYR A 682 -6.15 27.10 14.21
N ALA A 683 -5.57 27.88 15.13
CA ALA A 683 -6.09 29.20 15.49
C ALA A 683 -6.07 30.15 14.28
N ALA A 684 -4.99 30.15 13.50
CA ALA A 684 -4.88 30.93 12.27
C ALA A 684 -5.96 30.55 11.23
N ALA A 685 -6.32 29.26 11.12
CA ALA A 685 -7.41 28.80 10.28
C ALA A 685 -8.78 29.37 10.72
N LEU A 686 -9.05 29.39 12.03
CA LEU A 686 -10.29 29.97 12.58
C LEU A 686 -10.39 31.48 12.34
N HIS A 687 -9.29 32.22 12.55
CA HIS A 687 -9.26 33.66 12.28
C HIS A 687 -9.52 33.98 10.80
N ARG A 688 -8.91 33.23 9.87
CA ARG A 688 -9.17 33.39 8.43
C ARG A 688 -10.64 33.14 8.10
N GLY A 689 -11.24 32.09 8.66
CA GLY A 689 -12.66 31.77 8.46
C GLY A 689 -13.58 32.91 8.91
N ALA A 690 -13.34 33.44 10.12
CA ALA A 690 -14.13 34.54 10.68
C ALA A 690 -14.04 35.82 9.82
N HIS A 691 -12.86 36.17 9.32
CA HIS A 691 -12.70 37.32 8.41
C HIS A 691 -13.40 37.10 7.07
N GLY A 692 -13.36 35.88 6.52
CA GLY A 692 -14.09 35.53 5.30
C GLY A 692 -15.61 35.66 5.45
N GLU A 693 -16.16 35.17 6.56
CA GLU A 693 -17.59 35.29 6.87
C GLU A 693 -18.01 36.74 7.10
N GLN A 694 -17.22 37.53 7.84
CA GLN A 694 -17.48 38.96 8.05
C GLN A 694 -17.41 39.76 6.74
N ALA A 695 -16.41 39.52 5.89
CA ALA A 695 -16.30 40.17 4.59
C ALA A 695 -17.43 39.75 3.63
N GLY A 696 -17.85 38.49 3.68
CA GLY A 696 -19.01 37.98 2.93
C GLY A 696 -20.34 38.60 3.40
N ALA A 697 -20.55 38.69 4.71
CA ALA A 697 -21.74 39.31 5.31
C ALA A 697 -21.81 40.83 5.04
N GLN A 698 -20.67 41.52 4.99
CA GLN A 698 -20.60 42.93 4.61
C GLN A 698 -20.86 43.16 3.11
N ARG A 699 -20.53 42.21 2.24
CA ARG A 699 -20.78 42.30 0.79
C ARG A 699 -22.21 41.96 0.38
N HIS A 700 -22.97 41.22 1.19
CA HIS A 700 -24.38 40.89 0.94
C HIS A 700 -25.23 41.16 2.19
N PRO A 701 -25.59 42.42 2.48
CA PRO A 701 -26.67 42.69 3.45
C PRO A 701 -27.95 42.03 2.94
N ARG A 702 -28.61 41.24 3.79
CA ARG A 702 -29.94 40.64 3.52
C ARG A 702 -30.84 41.68 2.85
N PRO A 703 -31.59 41.35 1.77
CA PRO A 703 -32.53 42.30 1.21
C PRO A 703 -33.56 42.63 2.29
N ARG A 704 -33.51 43.87 2.80
CA ARG A 704 -34.67 44.48 3.45
C ARG A 704 -35.82 44.32 2.46
N ARG A 705 -36.94 43.75 2.91
CA ARG A 705 -38.20 43.85 2.17
C ARG A 705 -38.45 45.35 1.97
N LEU A 706 -38.23 45.83 0.75
CA LEU A 706 -38.79 47.08 0.29
C LEU A 706 -40.28 46.80 0.06
N THR A 707 -41.06 46.98 1.12
CA THR A 707 -42.46 47.37 0.96
C THR A 707 -42.48 48.73 0.27
N GLU A 708 -43.43 48.85 -0.66
CA GLU A 708 -43.80 50.02 -1.46
C GLU A 708 -43.50 51.35 -0.77
N ASP A 709 -42.63 52.15 -1.39
CA ASP A 709 -42.88 53.56 -1.69
C ASP A 709 -41.66 54.15 -2.42
N LEU A 710 -41.93 55.10 -3.32
CA LEU A 710 -40.99 55.94 -4.09
C LEU A 710 -40.68 55.49 -5.52
N LEU A 711 -41.67 55.63 -6.40
CA LEU A 711 -41.43 56.13 -7.76
C LEU A 711 -42.01 57.57 -7.84
N PRO A 712 -41.24 58.58 -8.30
CA PRO A 712 -41.80 59.89 -8.61
C PRO A 712 -42.59 59.84 -9.93
N GLY A 713 -43.77 60.44 -9.93
CA GLY A 713 -44.70 60.47 -11.05
C GLY A 713 -44.19 61.26 -12.26
N VAL A 714 -44.55 60.76 -13.45
CA VAL A 714 -44.49 61.49 -14.72
C VAL A 714 -45.91 61.92 -15.07
N PRO A 715 -46.18 63.21 -15.36
CA PRO A 715 -47.54 63.70 -15.59
C PRO A 715 -48.00 63.53 -17.05
N GLY A 716 -49.19 62.93 -17.20
CA GLY A 716 -50.26 63.31 -18.13
C GLY A 716 -50.09 63.11 -19.64
N GLN A 717 -50.90 62.22 -20.23
CA GLN A 717 -52.01 62.59 -21.13
C GLN A 717 -52.88 61.36 -21.51
N PRO A 718 -54.17 61.55 -21.89
CA PRO A 718 -55.24 60.57 -21.69
C PRO A 718 -55.67 59.81 -22.96
N GLY A 719 -56.23 58.60 -22.78
CA GLY A 719 -56.86 57.84 -23.86
C GLY A 719 -57.44 56.49 -23.41
N VAL A 720 -58.75 56.47 -23.20
CA VAL A 720 -59.67 55.40 -22.74
C VAL A 720 -59.82 54.28 -23.84
N PRO A 721 -60.61 53.20 -23.66
CA PRO A 721 -60.41 51.92 -22.96
C PRO A 721 -60.45 50.67 -23.90
N GLY A 722 -60.14 49.48 -23.39
CA GLY A 722 -60.52 48.22 -24.05
C GLY A 722 -60.05 46.95 -23.34
N GLN A 723 -60.94 46.33 -22.55
CA GLN A 723 -60.83 44.95 -22.02
C GLN A 723 -61.07 43.91 -23.16
N PRO A 724 -61.19 42.59 -22.88
CA PRO A 724 -60.22 41.61 -22.35
C PRO A 724 -60.17 40.35 -23.26
N GLY A 725 -59.24 39.40 -23.03
CA GLY A 725 -59.34 38.09 -23.70
C GLY A 725 -58.16 37.13 -23.54
N LEU A 726 -58.32 36.18 -22.61
CA LEU A 726 -57.64 34.87 -22.51
C LEU A 726 -57.93 33.99 -23.77
N PRO A 727 -57.50 32.70 -23.85
CA PRO A 727 -56.17 32.08 -23.71
C PRO A 727 -55.92 31.00 -24.81
N GLY A 728 -54.77 30.32 -24.73
CA GLY A 728 -54.57 28.98 -25.30
C GLY A 728 -53.96 28.95 -26.70
N GLN A 729 -53.37 27.87 -27.19
CA GLN A 729 -52.98 26.56 -26.67
C GLN A 729 -52.28 25.88 -27.87
N ARG A 730 -51.38 24.93 -27.59
CA ARG A 730 -50.94 23.82 -28.50
C ARG A 730 -49.91 24.18 -29.58
N ARG A 731 -48.80 23.43 -29.58
CA ARG A 731 -48.43 22.33 -30.53
C ARG A 731 -47.94 22.90 -31.87
N ASP A 732 -46.90 22.42 -32.53
CA ASP A 732 -46.43 21.06 -32.69
C ASP A 732 -44.95 21.03 -33.13
N SER A 733 -44.40 19.83 -33.04
CA SER A 733 -43.26 19.26 -33.75
C SER A 733 -42.81 19.88 -35.08
N GLY A 734 -41.52 19.78 -35.35
CA GLY A 734 -41.00 19.83 -36.71
C GLY A 734 -39.49 19.67 -36.80
N ALA A 735 -39.03 18.45 -37.10
CA ALA A 735 -37.66 18.19 -37.54
C ALA A 735 -37.46 18.72 -38.97
N GLY A 736 -36.27 19.21 -39.30
CA GLY A 736 -35.90 19.59 -40.66
C GLY A 736 -34.39 19.75 -40.79
N ALA A 737 -33.77 18.78 -41.46
CA ALA A 737 -32.40 18.86 -41.95
C ALA A 737 -32.29 19.85 -43.12
N GLY A 738 -31.15 20.53 -43.24
CA GLY A 738 -30.84 21.41 -44.37
C GLY A 738 -29.33 21.61 -44.49
N THR A 739 -28.77 20.99 -45.53
CA THR A 739 -27.39 21.11 -46.03
C THR A 739 -27.11 22.47 -46.67
N GLY A 740 -25.87 22.96 -46.57
CA GLY A 740 -25.39 24.11 -47.35
C GLY A 740 -23.90 24.38 -47.14
N THR A 741 -23.10 24.06 -48.16
CA THR A 741 -21.64 24.17 -48.29
C THR A 741 -21.17 25.51 -48.86
N ALA A 742 -20.04 26.04 -48.37
CA ALA A 742 -18.91 26.71 -49.09
C ALA A 742 -18.01 27.39 -48.02
N ALA A 743 -16.81 26.90 -47.70
CA ALA A 743 -15.54 26.95 -48.45
C ALA A 743 -14.91 28.35 -48.51
N ASP A 744 -13.91 28.60 -47.66
CA ASP A 744 -12.71 29.35 -48.01
C ASP A 744 -11.51 28.81 -47.21
N ALA A 745 -10.38 28.76 -47.90
CA ALA A 745 -9.19 27.99 -47.58
C ALA A 745 -8.10 28.82 -46.90
N GLU A 746 -7.36 28.22 -45.97
CA GLU A 746 -5.96 28.57 -45.66
C GLU A 746 -5.24 27.33 -45.09
N GLY A 747 -3.93 27.24 -45.36
CA GLY A 747 -3.15 26.01 -45.50
C GLY A 747 -2.82 25.18 -44.24
N PRO A 748 -2.21 23.99 -44.43
CA PRO A 748 -2.02 23.03 -43.36
C PRO A 748 -0.73 23.30 -42.57
N VAL A 749 -0.86 23.51 -41.25
CA VAL A 749 0.25 23.45 -40.31
C VAL A 749 0.37 22.02 -39.76
N THR A 750 1.45 21.35 -40.13
CA THR A 750 1.90 20.06 -39.60
C THR A 750 2.23 20.17 -38.10
N PRO A 751 1.75 19.27 -37.22
CA PRO A 751 2.15 19.27 -35.81
C PRO A 751 3.51 18.58 -35.62
N PRO A 752 4.41 19.11 -34.77
CA PRO A 752 5.68 18.46 -34.50
C PRO A 752 5.53 17.24 -33.59
N SER A 753 6.47 16.33 -33.79
CA SER A 753 6.64 15.02 -33.17
C SER A 753 6.80 15.07 -31.65
N ARG A 754 6.32 14.00 -31.00
CA ARG A 754 6.42 13.74 -29.56
C ARG A 754 7.89 13.66 -29.12
N SER A 755 8.32 14.61 -28.29
CA SER A 755 9.51 14.51 -27.45
C SER A 755 9.22 13.64 -26.21
N GLY A 756 10.20 12.81 -25.83
CA GLY A 756 10.15 11.90 -24.69
C GLY A 756 10.15 12.61 -23.33
N PRO A 757 10.03 11.84 -22.22
CA PRO A 757 9.88 12.40 -20.88
C PRO A 757 11.21 13.02 -20.39
N PRO A 758 11.17 14.16 -19.67
CA PRO A 758 12.38 14.85 -19.21
C PRO A 758 13.03 14.16 -18.00
N VAL A 759 14.35 14.35 -17.96
CA VAL A 759 15.38 13.88 -17.01
C VAL A 759 15.16 14.41 -15.59
#